data_AF-A0AAE9FAE5-F1
#
_entry.id   AF-A0AAE9FAE5-F1
#
_cell.length_a   1.000
_cell.length_b   1.000
_cell.length_c   1.000
_cell.angle_alpha   90.00
_cell.angle_beta   90.00
_cell.angle_gamma   90.00
#
_symmetry.space_group_name_H-M   'P 1'
#
loop_
_entity.id
_entity.type
_entity.pdbx_description
1 polymer ?
#
loop_
_entity_poly.entity_id
_entity_poly.type
_entity_poly.pdbx_seq_one_letter_code
_entity_poly.pdbx_strand_id
1 'polypeptide(L)'
;MLNSLFFVNTSGDVLLEKHWKSVIHRSICDYFFDIQKKSNHSEDVPPIISTPHHYLINVYQNNLYLVAVITIETPPLMVIEFLHRVIQTFSQYFDEFSDSTIKENCVMVFELLDEMLDNGFPLVTEMNILQDLIKPPNFLRNIANQVTGRTNLSETLPTGQLSNIPWRRQGVKYTNNEAYFDVIEEIDVIVDKQGSTVFAEIQGYIDVCCKLSGMPDLTMTLINPRLLDDVSFHPCVRYKRWENEKVLSFVPPDGNFRLLSYHIAAQNMVAIPIYVRHVISLKPNAGKLDLTVGPKLSMGKVLEDVVLEMVMPKCVQNCNLIASHGKVAFDPTTKLMQWTIGKIEVGKPSTLKGSVAVSGTSVLENPPISLKFKINQLVLSGLKVNRLDMYGEKYKPFKGVKYITKADRMTKTSILREHDNLNDDFHQPNSQLELTQLAYITPWNRGGYDLAEKTAHKLTHVSPVWFQARPSQIDGVLNTCKIEGMHEIKRDWLESLREKNEKIKIVPRIIFDEWSSEQMKAFLMDAQTAKRCFEDIANFYSRNQLDGAVVELYMQALISIQSLQIKSVIIESLHDLKKSFRKLHMQVIYTVPAPLEWDNQPNNLITPGEYRKLTDAADFVQIMTYDYRGNKPAGVAPYDWFESCIFYLGGGTKTLAGLNFYGYEFSKGKVDAITFDRYLKVLKSDKTTLSFDENSMEHKLKTPTSVIYYPSLTSLELRINMAHRYDVGIAIWDYGQGLNHFTNLLI
;
A
#
# COMPACT_ATOMS: atom_id res chain seq x y z
N MET A 1 -18.40 12.14 25.00
CA MET A 1 -18.09 11.83 23.59
C MET A 1 -18.52 10.39 23.31
N LEU A 2 -17.90 9.40 23.96
CA LEU A 2 -18.44 8.04 24.08
C LEU A 2 -19.56 7.97 25.12
N ASN A 3 -20.63 7.25 24.83
CA ASN A 3 -21.70 6.96 25.79
C ASN A 3 -21.49 5.58 26.43
N SER A 4 -21.17 4.59 25.61
CA SER A 4 -21.05 3.18 26.01
C SER A 4 -19.95 2.47 25.22
N LEU A 5 -19.40 1.40 25.79
CA LEU A 5 -18.45 0.49 25.16
C LEU A 5 -18.88 -0.95 25.43
N PHE A 6 -18.96 -1.75 24.39
CA PHE A 6 -19.31 -3.16 24.45
C PHE A 6 -18.13 -4.01 23.99
N PHE A 7 -17.83 -5.08 24.73
CA PHE A 7 -16.87 -6.11 24.35
C PHE A 7 -17.65 -7.29 23.81
N VAL A 8 -17.41 -7.64 22.56
CA VAL A 8 -18.26 -8.56 21.80
C VAL A 8 -17.39 -9.62 21.16
N ASN A 9 -17.73 -10.90 21.34
CA ASN A 9 -17.00 -11.98 20.67
C ASN A 9 -17.49 -12.18 19.22
N THR A 10 -16.78 -12.98 18.43
CA THR A 10 -17.19 -13.33 17.06
C THR A 10 -18.48 -14.16 16.97
N SER A 11 -18.93 -14.76 18.08
CA SER A 11 -20.16 -15.54 18.16
C SER A 11 -21.42 -14.67 18.37
N GLY A 12 -21.24 -13.38 18.65
CA GLY A 12 -22.33 -12.44 18.92
C GLY A 12 -22.67 -12.27 20.40
N ASP A 13 -21.85 -12.79 21.32
CA ASP A 13 -22.06 -12.61 22.75
C ASP A 13 -21.39 -11.31 23.23
N VAL A 14 -22.16 -10.52 23.97
CA VAL A 14 -21.62 -9.36 24.71
C VAL A 14 -21.00 -9.87 26.01
N LEU A 15 -19.67 -9.80 26.08
CA LEU A 15 -18.88 -10.26 27.22
C LEU A 15 -18.94 -9.27 28.39
N LEU A 16 -18.85 -7.98 28.05
CA LEU A 16 -18.81 -6.87 29.00
C LEU A 16 -19.40 -5.63 28.34
N GLU A 17 -20.10 -4.81 29.13
CA GLU A 17 -20.57 -3.50 28.69
C GLU A 17 -20.27 -2.46 29.77
N LYS A 18 -19.84 -1.27 29.36
CA LYS A 18 -19.63 -0.12 30.23
C LYS A 18 -20.36 1.09 29.67
N HIS A 19 -21.04 1.81 30.55
CA HIS A 19 -21.75 3.05 30.24
C HIS A 19 -21.17 4.19 31.07
N TRP A 20 -20.98 5.37 30.47
CA TRP A 20 -20.45 6.57 31.14
C TRP A 20 -21.43 7.74 31.21
N LYS A 21 -22.39 7.81 30.27
CA LYS A 21 -23.37 8.92 30.21
C LYS A 21 -24.77 8.47 30.55
N SER A 22 -25.29 7.58 29.72
CA SER A 22 -26.63 7.04 29.80
C SER A 22 -26.55 5.55 29.59
N VAL A 23 -27.39 4.79 30.28
CA VAL A 23 -27.53 3.35 30.02
C VAL A 23 -28.10 3.18 28.62
N ILE A 24 -27.31 2.57 27.73
CA ILE A 24 -27.75 2.22 26.37
C ILE A 24 -28.11 0.75 26.36
N HIS A 25 -29.34 0.45 25.95
CA HIS A 25 -29.82 -0.92 25.89
C HIS A 25 -29.02 -1.77 24.90
N ARG A 26 -28.74 -3.04 25.23
CA ARG A 26 -27.96 -3.98 24.42
C ARG A 26 -28.47 -4.21 23.01
N SER A 27 -29.76 -3.95 22.76
CA SER A 27 -30.34 -4.03 21.41
C SER A 27 -29.66 -3.07 20.41
N ILE A 28 -28.91 -2.09 20.89
CA ILE A 28 -28.07 -1.27 19.99
C ILE A 28 -27.01 -2.12 19.25
N CYS A 29 -26.53 -3.21 19.87
CA CYS A 29 -25.61 -4.14 19.25
C CYS A 29 -26.28 -4.98 18.16
N ASP A 30 -27.61 -5.06 18.08
CA ASP A 30 -28.29 -5.80 17.00
C ASP A 30 -27.96 -5.19 15.63
N TYR A 31 -27.84 -3.85 15.55
CA TYR A 31 -27.35 -3.18 14.33
C TYR A 31 -25.92 -3.60 13.96
N PHE A 32 -25.06 -3.79 14.97
CA PHE A 32 -23.71 -4.30 14.76
C PHE A 32 -23.74 -5.76 14.31
N PHE A 33 -24.50 -6.62 14.98
CA PHE A 33 -24.63 -8.04 14.65
C PHE A 33 -25.22 -8.28 13.26
N ASP A 34 -26.19 -7.47 12.84
CA ASP A 34 -26.76 -7.54 11.50
C ASP A 34 -25.72 -7.24 10.41
N ILE A 35 -24.78 -6.35 10.68
CA ILE A 35 -23.67 -6.06 9.77
C ILE A 35 -22.60 -7.14 9.86
N GLN A 36 -22.23 -7.57 11.07
CA GLN A 36 -21.29 -8.67 11.30
C GLN A 36 -21.72 -9.95 10.57
N LYS A 37 -23.01 -10.30 10.59
CA LYS A 37 -23.56 -11.46 9.86
C LYS A 37 -23.52 -11.31 8.34
N LYS A 38 -23.51 -10.07 7.83
CA LYS A 38 -23.41 -9.77 6.40
C LYS A 38 -21.95 -9.73 5.91
N SER A 39 -21.00 -9.52 6.82
CA SER A 39 -19.56 -9.52 6.55
C SER A 39 -19.01 -10.96 6.42
N ASN A 40 -18.10 -11.18 5.47
CA ASN A 40 -17.52 -12.51 5.22
C ASN A 40 -16.44 -12.88 6.23
N HIS A 41 -15.68 -11.87 6.70
CA HIS A 41 -14.69 -11.98 7.75
C HIS A 41 -14.92 -10.94 8.83
N SER A 42 -14.38 -11.23 10.02
CA SER A 42 -14.49 -10.31 11.15
C SER A 42 -13.86 -8.94 10.92
N GLU A 43 -12.81 -8.90 10.11
CA GLU A 43 -12.13 -7.66 9.75
C GLU A 43 -12.90 -6.85 8.68
N ASP A 44 -13.87 -7.46 7.98
CA ASP A 44 -14.67 -6.79 6.96
C ASP A 44 -15.85 -6.00 7.56
N VAL A 45 -15.99 -5.99 8.89
CA VAL A 45 -17.01 -5.18 9.56
C VAL A 45 -16.58 -3.72 9.46
N PRO A 46 -17.38 -2.84 8.81
CA PRO A 46 -17.01 -1.45 8.67
C PRO A 46 -16.76 -0.82 10.05
N PRO A 47 -15.68 -0.05 10.23
CA PRO A 47 -15.31 0.48 11.54
C PRO A 47 -16.35 1.46 12.09
N ILE A 48 -17.23 2.02 11.26
CA ILE A 48 -18.28 2.95 11.65
C ILE A 48 -19.62 2.47 11.10
N ILE A 49 -20.62 2.36 11.98
CA ILE A 49 -21.97 1.91 11.69
C ILE A 49 -22.95 2.98 12.15
N SER A 50 -23.71 3.55 11.21
CA SER A 50 -24.75 4.52 11.51
C SER A 50 -26.04 3.79 11.93
N THR A 51 -26.63 4.24 13.03
CA THR A 51 -27.99 3.84 13.47
C THR A 51 -28.88 5.09 13.51
N PRO A 52 -30.22 4.98 13.71
CA PRO A 52 -31.11 6.15 13.66
C PRO A 52 -30.77 7.28 14.63
N HIS A 53 -30.18 6.96 15.79
CA HIS A 53 -29.93 7.93 16.87
C HIS A 53 -28.51 7.84 17.47
N HIS A 54 -27.70 6.89 17.01
CA HIS A 54 -26.35 6.64 17.53
C HIS A 54 -25.41 6.27 16.38
N TYR A 55 -24.11 6.43 16.60
CA TYR A 55 -23.08 5.80 15.77
C TYR A 55 -22.34 4.75 16.59
N LEU A 56 -22.08 3.60 15.98
CA LEU A 56 -21.25 2.55 16.55
C LEU A 56 -19.90 2.59 15.86
N ILE A 57 -18.82 2.73 16.64
CA ILE A 57 -17.45 2.69 16.15
C ILE A 57 -16.80 1.43 16.71
N ASN A 58 -16.19 0.62 15.86
CA ASN A 58 -15.61 -0.65 16.29
C ASN A 58 -14.19 -0.88 15.78
N VAL A 59 -13.45 -1.66 16.57
CA VAL A 59 -12.15 -2.24 16.21
C VAL A 59 -12.17 -3.73 16.54
N TYR A 60 -11.42 -4.52 15.78
CA TYR A 60 -11.35 -5.97 15.92
C TYR A 60 -9.92 -6.42 16.21
N GLN A 61 -9.73 -7.23 17.27
CA GLN A 61 -8.44 -7.82 17.62
C GLN A 61 -8.66 -9.16 18.34
N ASN A 62 -7.89 -10.20 17.99
CA ASN A 62 -7.89 -11.51 18.68
C ASN A 62 -9.29 -12.12 18.90
N ASN A 63 -10.14 -12.11 17.87
CA ASN A 63 -11.53 -12.62 17.91
C ASN A 63 -12.48 -11.85 18.86
N LEU A 64 -12.13 -10.62 19.23
CA LEU A 64 -12.95 -9.70 20.00
C LEU A 64 -13.15 -8.38 19.26
N TYR A 65 -14.35 -7.83 19.40
CA TYR A 65 -14.68 -6.48 18.99
C TYR A 65 -14.85 -5.59 20.21
N LEU A 66 -14.32 -4.38 20.12
CA LEU A 66 -14.71 -3.26 20.97
C LEU A 66 -15.69 -2.40 20.17
N VAL A 67 -16.92 -2.27 20.63
CA VAL A 67 -17.97 -1.48 19.97
C VAL A 67 -18.30 -0.27 20.84
N ALA A 68 -17.78 0.89 20.50
CA ALA A 68 -18.09 2.17 21.12
C ALA A 68 -19.38 2.76 20.55
N VAL A 69 -20.21 3.36 21.41
CA VAL A 69 -21.45 4.03 21.02
C VAL A 69 -21.34 5.51 21.29
N ILE A 70 -21.56 6.33 20.27
CA ILE A 70 -21.58 7.79 20.38
C ILE A 70 -22.96 8.33 19.95
N THR A 71 -23.37 9.45 20.54
CA THR A 71 -24.65 10.15 20.25
C THR A 71 -24.45 11.50 19.57
N ILE A 72 -23.23 12.01 19.58
CA ILE A 72 -22.83 13.28 18.96
C ILE A 72 -21.73 13.00 17.96
N GLU A 73 -21.68 13.80 16.91
CA GLU A 73 -20.61 13.73 15.91
C GLU A 73 -19.25 13.97 16.59
N THR A 74 -18.30 13.07 16.35
CA THR A 74 -16.96 13.05 16.96
C THR A 74 -15.98 12.55 15.90
N PRO A 75 -14.75 13.11 15.79
CA PRO A 75 -13.72 12.59 14.89
C PRO A 75 -13.52 11.07 15.08
N PRO A 76 -13.87 10.22 14.10
CA PRO A 76 -13.88 8.77 14.31
C PRO A 76 -12.50 8.19 14.59
N LEU A 77 -11.45 8.77 13.99
CA LEU A 77 -10.05 8.37 14.23
C LEU A 77 -9.65 8.53 15.70
N MET A 78 -10.17 9.54 16.40
CA MET A 78 -9.92 9.71 17.85
C MET A 78 -10.51 8.54 18.64
N VAL A 79 -11.72 8.09 18.28
CA VAL A 79 -12.36 6.95 18.94
C VAL A 79 -11.62 5.66 18.60
N ILE A 80 -11.24 5.44 17.34
CA ILE A 80 -10.49 4.26 16.90
C ILE A 80 -9.13 4.17 17.62
N GLU A 81 -8.36 5.26 17.67
CA GLU A 81 -7.08 5.31 18.40
C GLU A 81 -7.30 5.01 19.89
N PHE A 82 -8.35 5.57 20.50
CA PHE A 82 -8.68 5.26 21.89
C PHE A 82 -9.00 3.76 22.10
N LEU A 83 -9.75 3.13 21.19
CA LEU A 83 -10.05 1.70 21.31
C LEU A 83 -8.80 0.84 21.13
N HIS A 84 -7.91 1.18 20.20
CA HIS A 84 -6.59 0.54 20.09
C HIS A 84 -5.76 0.73 21.36
N ARG A 85 -5.84 1.90 22.00
CA ARG A 85 -5.18 2.18 23.28
C ARG A 85 -5.73 1.33 24.42
N VAL A 86 -7.04 1.06 24.46
CA VAL A 86 -7.66 0.12 25.41
C VAL A 86 -7.11 -1.29 25.20
N ILE A 87 -7.09 -1.77 23.96
CA ILE A 87 -6.55 -3.11 23.61
C ILE A 87 -5.07 -3.23 24.01
N GLN A 88 -4.27 -2.22 23.68
CA GLN A 88 -2.86 -2.18 24.06
C GLN A 88 -2.69 -2.18 25.59
N THR A 89 -3.54 -1.43 26.29
CA THR A 89 -3.50 -1.36 27.76
C THR A 89 -3.77 -2.72 28.36
N PHE A 90 -4.81 -3.40 27.90
CA PHE A 90 -5.19 -4.71 28.43
C PHE A 90 -4.16 -5.78 28.10
N SER A 91 -3.59 -5.76 26.89
CA SER A 91 -2.51 -6.66 26.50
C SER A 91 -1.27 -6.50 27.40
N GLN A 92 -0.99 -5.30 27.92
CA GLN A 92 0.12 -5.07 28.84
C GLN A 92 -0.21 -5.41 30.30
N TYR A 93 -1.46 -5.24 30.73
CA TYR A 93 -1.89 -5.61 32.09
C TYR A 93 -2.06 -7.11 32.30
N PHE A 94 -2.46 -7.82 31.23
CA PHE A 94 -2.88 -9.21 31.31
C PHE A 94 -2.08 -10.14 30.40
N ASP A 95 -0.96 -9.66 29.83
CA ASP A 95 -0.09 -10.33 28.84
C ASP A 95 -0.75 -10.65 27.48
N GLU A 96 -2.07 -10.80 27.42
CA GLU A 96 -2.86 -11.06 26.21
C GLU A 96 -4.23 -10.37 26.29
N PHE A 97 -4.74 -9.94 25.13
CA PHE A 97 -6.13 -9.51 24.97
C PHE A 97 -6.97 -10.64 24.36
N SER A 98 -7.79 -11.33 25.18
CA SER A 98 -8.62 -12.48 24.77
C SER A 98 -9.92 -12.59 25.60
N ASP A 99 -10.88 -13.40 25.13
CA ASP A 99 -12.19 -13.59 25.78
C ASP A 99 -12.06 -14.07 27.24
N SER A 100 -11.21 -15.07 27.48
CA SER A 100 -10.97 -15.61 28.83
C SER A 100 -10.35 -14.57 29.75
N THR A 101 -9.35 -13.84 29.26
CA THR A 101 -8.61 -12.88 30.06
C THR A 101 -9.50 -11.72 30.52
N ILE A 102 -10.39 -11.23 29.64
CA ILE A 102 -11.34 -10.16 29.98
C ILE A 102 -12.36 -10.63 31.02
N LYS A 103 -12.86 -11.86 30.91
CA LYS A 103 -13.81 -12.45 31.89
C LYS A 103 -13.16 -12.68 33.25
N GLU A 104 -11.95 -13.22 33.28
CA GLU A 104 -11.20 -13.51 34.51
C GLU A 104 -10.79 -12.24 35.27
N ASN A 105 -10.53 -11.14 34.55
CA ASN A 105 -10.08 -9.87 35.13
C ASN A 105 -11.13 -8.75 35.07
N CYS A 106 -12.41 -9.10 35.01
CA CYS A 106 -13.54 -8.19 34.78
C CYS A 106 -13.55 -6.95 35.70
N VAL A 107 -13.22 -7.11 36.99
CA VAL A 107 -13.15 -5.99 37.95
C VAL A 107 -12.09 -4.97 37.53
N MET A 108 -10.89 -5.42 37.17
CA MET A 108 -9.80 -4.53 36.77
C MET A 108 -10.05 -3.90 35.40
N VAL A 109 -10.72 -4.61 34.49
CA VAL A 109 -11.18 -4.04 33.22
C VAL A 109 -12.09 -2.84 33.47
N PHE A 110 -13.05 -2.94 34.40
CA PHE A 110 -13.91 -1.81 34.76
C PHE A 110 -13.14 -0.66 35.41
N GLU A 111 -12.25 -0.96 36.38
CA GLU A 111 -11.39 0.06 37.00
C GLU A 111 -10.59 0.83 35.94
N LEU A 112 -9.94 0.11 35.01
CA LEU A 112 -9.14 0.72 33.94
C LEU A 112 -10.00 1.57 33.01
N LEU A 113 -11.17 1.08 32.61
CA LEU A 113 -12.09 1.82 31.74
C LEU A 113 -12.62 3.10 32.40
N ASP A 114 -12.87 3.08 33.70
CA ASP A 114 -13.30 4.27 34.47
C ASP A 114 -12.18 5.31 34.59
N GLU A 115 -10.93 4.90 34.77
CA GLU A 115 -9.80 5.85 34.79
C GLU A 115 -9.43 6.36 33.39
N MET A 116 -9.53 5.51 32.37
CA MET A 116 -9.20 5.87 30.99
C MET A 116 -10.18 6.89 30.40
N LEU A 117 -11.43 6.92 30.87
CA LEU A 117 -12.49 7.67 30.23
C LEU A 117 -13.46 8.26 31.25
N ASP A 118 -13.58 9.59 31.26
CA ASP A 118 -14.49 10.32 32.15
C ASP A 118 -15.61 11.01 31.35
N ASN A 119 -16.86 10.78 31.74
CA ASN A 119 -18.07 11.30 31.07
C ASN A 119 -18.03 11.16 29.53
N GLY A 120 -17.42 10.07 29.05
CA GLY A 120 -17.30 9.81 27.63
C GLY A 120 -16.03 10.32 26.95
N PHE A 121 -15.14 11.03 27.64
CA PHE A 121 -13.94 11.64 27.06
C PHE A 121 -12.68 10.92 27.57
N PRO A 122 -11.76 10.49 26.67
CA PRO A 122 -10.48 9.95 27.07
C PRO A 122 -9.73 10.94 27.96
N LEU A 123 -9.31 10.47 29.14
CA LEU A 123 -8.63 11.29 30.14
C LEU A 123 -7.24 10.72 30.43
N VAL A 124 -7.15 9.55 31.06
CA VAL A 124 -5.88 8.93 31.45
C VAL A 124 -5.61 7.70 30.60
N THR A 125 -4.98 7.88 29.45
CA THR A 125 -4.66 6.76 28.54
C THR A 125 -3.20 6.31 28.61
N GLU A 126 -2.38 6.99 29.40
CA GLU A 126 -0.96 6.65 29.55
C GLU A 126 -0.79 5.50 30.54
N MET A 127 -0.22 4.40 30.05
CA MET A 127 0.04 3.16 30.79
C MET A 127 0.70 3.40 32.15
N ASN A 128 1.67 4.32 32.18
CA ASN A 128 2.43 4.63 33.38
C ASN A 128 1.56 5.27 34.48
N ILE A 129 0.61 6.13 34.12
CA ILE A 129 -0.32 6.73 35.08
C ILE A 129 -1.34 5.68 35.52
N LEU A 130 -1.84 4.88 34.58
CA LEU A 130 -2.78 3.79 34.86
C LEU A 130 -2.18 2.79 35.85
N GLN A 131 -0.92 2.36 35.68
CA GLN A 131 -0.25 1.40 36.56
C GLN A 131 -0.02 1.91 37.98
N ASP A 132 0.08 3.24 38.15
CA ASP A 132 0.22 3.83 39.47
C ASP A 132 -1.13 3.96 40.17
N LEU A 133 -2.21 4.26 39.43
CA LEU A 133 -3.60 4.29 39.94
C LEU A 133 -4.13 2.88 40.25
N ILE A 134 -4.02 2.00 39.26
CA ILE A 134 -4.54 0.63 39.23
C ILE A 134 -3.35 -0.28 38.99
N LYS A 135 -2.83 -0.85 40.07
CA LYS A 135 -1.61 -1.64 39.98
C LYS A 135 -1.88 -3.00 39.30
N PRO A 136 -1.01 -3.46 38.38
CA PRO A 136 -1.18 -4.74 37.69
C PRO A 136 -1.32 -5.93 38.65
N PRO A 137 -2.02 -7.00 38.23
CA PRO A 137 -2.20 -8.19 39.05
C PRO A 137 -0.86 -8.89 39.24
N ASN A 138 -0.55 -9.28 40.48
CA ASN A 138 0.69 -9.98 40.80
C ASN A 138 0.40 -11.11 41.78
N PHE A 139 0.94 -12.31 41.56
CA PHE A 139 0.51 -13.55 42.26
C PHE A 139 0.56 -13.42 43.79
N LEU A 140 1.65 -12.86 44.32
CA LEU A 140 1.84 -12.63 45.76
C LEU A 140 0.86 -11.59 46.34
N ARG A 141 0.40 -10.66 45.51
CA ARG A 141 -0.49 -9.57 45.93
C ARG A 141 -1.96 -9.98 45.92
N ASN A 142 -2.36 -10.85 45.00
CA ASN A 142 -3.70 -11.44 45.02
C ASN A 142 -3.94 -12.20 46.34
N ILE A 143 -2.93 -12.90 46.85
CA ILE A 143 -2.95 -13.56 48.16
C ILE A 143 -2.98 -12.54 49.30
N ALA A 144 -2.17 -11.48 49.24
CA ALA A 144 -2.17 -10.43 50.26
C ALA A 144 -3.50 -9.67 50.35
N ASN A 145 -4.15 -9.38 49.22
CA ASN A 145 -5.44 -8.70 49.18
C ASN A 145 -6.57 -9.57 49.73
N GLN A 146 -6.56 -10.88 49.46
CA GLN A 146 -7.52 -11.84 50.05
C GLN A 146 -7.38 -11.94 51.59
N VAL A 147 -6.16 -11.80 52.11
CA VAL A 147 -5.89 -11.91 53.56
C VAL A 147 -6.08 -10.58 54.30
N THR A 148 -5.88 -9.44 53.63
CA THR A 148 -5.91 -8.10 54.26
C THR A 148 -7.12 -7.25 53.93
N GLY A 149 -7.97 -7.66 52.99
CA GLY A 149 -9.17 -6.91 52.56
C GLY A 149 -8.86 -5.60 51.82
N ARG A 150 -7.63 -5.43 51.31
CA ARG A 150 -7.20 -4.22 50.59
C ARG A 150 -7.51 -4.32 49.09
N THR A 151 -7.93 -3.20 48.49
CA THR A 151 -8.20 -3.04 47.05
C THR A 151 -6.91 -2.82 46.23
N ASN A 152 -6.99 -2.97 44.90
CA ASN A 152 -5.85 -2.74 44.00
C ASN A 152 -5.56 -1.26 43.73
N LEU A 153 -6.52 -0.39 44.03
CA LEU A 153 -6.44 1.06 43.90
C LEU A 153 -5.39 1.67 44.83
N SER A 154 -4.64 2.65 44.32
CA SER A 154 -3.70 3.44 45.11
C SER A 154 -4.42 4.45 46.01
N GLU A 155 -4.02 4.56 47.28
CA GLU A 155 -4.53 5.59 48.22
C GLU A 155 -3.99 7.00 47.92
N THR A 156 -2.97 7.11 47.06
CA THR A 156 -2.35 8.39 46.67
C THR A 156 -2.50 8.63 45.18
N LEU A 157 -3.01 9.82 44.81
CA LEU A 157 -3.08 10.26 43.41
C LEU A 157 -1.66 10.33 42.81
N PRO A 158 -1.44 9.83 41.58
CA PRO A 158 -0.15 9.92 40.91
C PRO A 158 0.16 11.38 40.61
N THR A 159 1.38 11.80 40.96
CA THR A 159 1.89 13.15 40.63
C THR A 159 1.99 13.41 39.12
N GLY A 160 1.86 12.37 38.27
CA GLY A 160 1.85 12.47 36.81
C GLY A 160 0.55 13.01 36.19
N GLN A 161 -0.58 12.97 36.90
CA GLN A 161 -1.89 13.38 36.36
C GLN A 161 -2.01 14.90 36.11
N LEU A 162 -1.11 15.69 36.72
CA LEU A 162 -0.98 17.15 36.51
C LEU A 162 0.31 17.51 35.74
N SER A 163 1.05 16.51 35.25
CA SER A 163 2.32 16.69 34.56
C SER A 163 2.10 16.84 33.06
N ASN A 164 2.83 17.76 32.41
CA ASN A 164 2.90 17.85 30.95
C ASN A 164 3.71 16.69 30.31
N ILE A 165 4.09 15.69 31.10
CA ILE A 165 4.88 14.50 30.71
C ILE A 165 4.14 13.25 31.21
N PRO A 166 3.02 12.87 30.58
CA PRO A 166 2.16 11.81 31.10
C PRO A 166 2.70 10.40 30.80
N TRP A 167 3.57 10.25 29.81
CA TRP A 167 4.18 8.98 29.41
C TRP A 167 5.32 8.49 30.32
N ARG A 168 5.69 9.22 31.39
CA ARG A 168 6.80 8.85 32.29
C ARG A 168 6.46 9.06 33.76
N ARG A 169 6.70 8.04 34.59
CA ARG A 169 6.46 8.11 36.04
C ARG A 169 7.52 8.91 36.79
N GLN A 170 7.09 9.56 37.87
CA GLN A 170 8.02 10.16 38.83
C GLN A 170 8.64 9.09 39.72
N GLY A 171 9.89 9.29 40.12
CA GLY A 171 10.56 8.41 41.08
C GLY A 171 10.99 7.05 40.53
N VAL A 172 11.00 6.85 39.21
CA VAL A 172 11.64 5.69 38.56
C VAL A 172 13.08 5.57 39.07
N LYS A 173 13.49 4.35 39.45
CA LYS A 173 14.83 4.09 39.96
C LYS A 173 15.39 2.83 39.33
N TYR A 174 16.61 2.97 38.81
CA TYR A 174 17.42 1.85 38.36
C TYR A 174 18.74 1.84 39.12
N THR A 175 19.23 0.63 39.40
CA THR A 175 20.59 0.42 39.90
C THR A 175 21.62 0.88 38.86
N ASN A 176 21.37 0.52 37.60
CA ASN A 176 22.18 0.91 36.45
C ASN A 176 21.35 1.78 35.51
N ASN A 177 21.78 3.02 35.31
CA ASN A 177 21.11 3.97 34.44
C ASN A 177 21.66 3.86 33.03
N GLU A 178 20.85 3.37 32.10
CA GLU A 178 21.25 3.08 30.72
C GLU A 178 20.16 3.49 29.73
N ALA A 179 20.55 4.01 28.57
CA ALA A 179 19.65 4.29 27.45
C ALA A 179 20.29 3.81 26.14
N TYR A 180 19.60 2.93 25.44
CA TYR A 180 20.03 2.39 24.14
C TYR A 180 19.12 2.90 23.04
N PHE A 181 19.71 3.29 21.91
CA PHE A 181 19.03 3.76 20.72
C PHE A 181 19.45 2.88 19.55
N ASP A 182 18.51 2.11 19.01
CA ASP A 182 18.71 1.27 17.85
C ASP A 182 18.15 2.00 16.63
N VAL A 183 19.04 2.56 15.81
CA VAL A 183 18.72 3.15 14.50
C VAL A 183 18.73 2.02 13.48
N ILE A 184 17.57 1.67 12.95
CA ILE A 184 17.37 0.53 12.07
C ILE A 184 16.86 1.02 10.73
N GLU A 185 17.48 0.55 9.65
CA GLU A 185 17.09 0.80 8.27
C GLU A 185 16.81 -0.50 7.53
N GLU A 186 15.64 -0.56 6.91
CA GLU A 186 15.21 -1.56 5.95
C GLU A 186 15.42 -0.99 4.55
N ILE A 187 16.09 -1.74 3.69
CA ILE A 187 16.43 -1.28 2.33
C ILE A 187 15.75 -2.17 1.29
N ASP A 188 15.15 -1.54 0.30
CA ASP A 188 14.70 -2.21 -0.93
C ASP A 188 15.49 -1.65 -2.11
N VAL A 189 16.13 -2.53 -2.88
CA VAL A 189 17.10 -2.14 -3.92
C VAL A 189 16.99 -3.08 -5.12
N ILE A 190 16.92 -2.49 -6.31
CA ILE A 190 17.05 -3.21 -7.59
C ILE A 190 18.31 -2.74 -8.30
N VAL A 191 19.14 -3.69 -8.72
CA VAL A 191 20.41 -3.43 -9.43
C VAL A 191 20.37 -4.16 -10.78
N ASP A 192 20.78 -3.47 -11.85
CA ASP A 192 20.88 -4.06 -13.18
C ASP A 192 22.05 -5.07 -13.29
N LYS A 193 22.11 -5.78 -14.41
CA LYS A 193 23.19 -6.77 -14.68
C LYS A 193 24.58 -6.16 -14.85
N GLN A 194 24.68 -4.84 -15.04
CA GLN A 194 25.95 -4.11 -15.11
C GLN A 194 26.42 -3.61 -13.73
N GLY A 195 25.55 -3.70 -12.71
CA GLY A 195 25.82 -3.25 -11.35
C GLY A 195 25.35 -1.84 -11.05
N SER A 196 24.54 -1.21 -11.92
CA SER A 196 23.94 0.11 -11.70
C SER A 196 22.66 -0.02 -10.87
N THR A 197 22.46 0.89 -9.91
CA THR A 197 21.22 0.96 -9.12
C THR A 197 20.08 1.47 -9.99
N VAL A 198 19.00 0.70 -10.09
CA VAL A 198 17.76 1.07 -10.80
C VAL A 198 16.76 1.66 -9.81
N PHE A 199 16.70 1.11 -8.60
CA PHE A 199 15.79 1.53 -7.54
C PHE A 199 16.48 1.35 -6.18
N ALA A 200 16.23 2.27 -5.25
CA ALA A 200 16.69 2.17 -3.87
C ALA A 200 15.80 3.01 -2.94
N GLU A 201 15.25 2.39 -1.91
CA GLU A 201 14.46 3.06 -0.88
C GLU A 201 14.97 2.65 0.51
N ILE A 202 14.83 3.54 1.48
CA ILE A 202 15.14 3.26 2.88
C ILE A 202 13.93 3.58 3.75
N GLN A 203 13.43 2.57 4.45
CA GLN A 203 12.50 2.74 5.57
C GLN A 203 13.29 2.64 6.88
N GLY A 204 13.24 3.70 7.68
CA GLY A 204 14.02 3.81 8.90
C GLY A 204 13.19 4.01 10.17
N TYR A 205 13.72 3.60 11.30
CA TYR A 205 13.12 3.88 12.61
C TYR A 205 14.17 3.86 13.73
N ILE A 206 13.88 4.56 14.83
CA ILE A 206 14.70 4.57 16.04
C ILE A 206 13.89 3.97 17.18
N ASP A 207 14.26 2.75 17.58
CA ASP A 207 13.72 2.10 18.76
C ASP A 207 14.63 2.36 19.96
N VAL A 208 14.04 2.58 21.13
CA VAL A 208 14.75 3.01 22.34
C VAL A 208 14.46 2.04 23.48
N CYS A 209 15.50 1.61 24.18
CA CYS A 209 15.40 0.95 25.48
C CYS A 209 15.94 1.90 26.55
N CYS A 210 15.04 2.56 27.29
CA CYS A 210 15.37 3.58 28.27
C CYS A 210 15.17 3.07 29.69
N LYS A 211 16.25 2.89 30.44
CA LYS A 211 16.26 2.56 31.87
C LYS A 211 16.98 3.65 32.65
N LEU A 212 16.32 4.79 32.79
CA LEU A 212 16.85 5.97 33.46
C LEU A 212 16.06 6.26 34.73
N SER A 213 16.69 6.76 35.77
CA SER A 213 16.04 7.15 37.02
C SER A 213 15.50 8.57 36.94
N GLY A 214 14.45 8.87 37.69
CA GLY A 214 13.87 10.22 37.75
C GLY A 214 13.26 10.68 36.42
N MET A 215 13.41 11.96 36.10
CA MET A 215 12.81 12.65 34.95
C MET A 215 13.89 13.24 34.03
N PRO A 216 14.66 12.40 33.33
CA PRO A 216 15.73 12.85 32.44
C PRO A 216 15.16 13.60 31.23
N ASP A 217 15.69 14.78 30.95
CA ASP A 217 15.41 15.51 29.71
C ASP A 217 16.55 15.24 28.72
N LEU A 218 16.24 14.53 27.65
CA LEU A 218 17.20 14.15 26.63
C LEU A 218 17.18 15.12 25.45
N THR A 219 18.36 15.47 24.98
CA THR A 219 18.54 16.24 23.74
C THR A 219 19.46 15.48 22.81
N MET A 220 18.93 15.05 21.67
CA MET A 220 19.64 14.31 20.64
C MET A 220 19.81 15.17 19.39
N THR A 221 21.04 15.29 18.91
CA THR A 221 21.38 15.92 17.64
C THR A 221 21.82 14.86 16.65
N LEU A 222 21.37 15.01 15.40
CA LEU A 222 21.68 14.09 14.31
C LEU A 222 22.65 14.76 13.34
N ILE A 223 23.50 13.95 12.71
CA ILE A 223 24.26 14.35 11.52
C ILE A 223 23.30 14.25 10.34
N ASN A 224 23.18 15.33 9.58
CA ASN A 224 22.28 15.47 8.43
C ASN A 224 20.79 15.24 8.74
N PRO A 225 20.19 15.97 9.69
CA PRO A 225 18.76 15.83 10.01
C PRO A 225 17.82 16.19 8.86
N ARG A 226 18.34 16.83 7.80
CA ARG A 226 17.62 17.14 6.55
C ARG A 226 17.27 15.90 5.73
N LEU A 227 17.79 14.72 6.08
CA LEU A 227 17.34 13.47 5.46
C LEU A 227 15.99 13.01 6.02
N LEU A 228 15.53 13.60 7.13
CA LEU A 228 14.27 13.27 7.80
C LEU A 228 13.19 14.28 7.40
N ASP A 229 12.82 14.24 6.12
CA ASP A 229 11.76 15.09 5.55
C ASP A 229 10.37 14.46 5.72
N ASP A 230 10.28 13.12 5.63
CA ASP A 230 9.12 12.32 6.00
C ASP A 230 9.42 11.58 7.31
N VAL A 231 8.85 12.06 8.43
CA VAL A 231 9.15 11.57 9.77
C VAL A 231 7.93 11.64 10.69
N SER A 232 7.67 10.54 11.41
CA SER A 232 6.66 10.45 12.46
C SER A 232 7.33 10.32 13.83
N PHE A 233 6.86 11.09 14.81
CA PHE A 233 7.46 11.14 16.15
C PHE A 233 6.59 10.51 17.23
N HIS A 234 7.25 9.94 18.25
CA HIS A 234 6.58 9.67 19.52
C HIS A 234 6.13 10.99 20.18
N PRO A 235 4.98 11.04 20.88
CA PRO A 235 4.48 12.22 21.58
C PRO A 235 5.46 12.85 22.59
N CYS A 236 6.50 12.10 23.00
CA CYS A 236 7.51 12.60 23.92
C CYS A 236 8.44 13.65 23.30
N VAL A 237 8.49 13.72 21.96
CA VAL A 237 9.32 14.65 21.20
C VAL A 237 8.64 16.02 21.12
N ARG A 238 9.39 17.06 21.49
CA ARG A 238 8.95 18.45 21.39
C ARG A 238 9.01 18.91 19.93
N TYR A 239 7.92 18.69 19.18
CA TYR A 239 7.82 18.96 17.74
C TYR A 239 8.29 20.36 17.34
N LYS A 240 7.83 21.42 18.03
CA LYS A 240 8.22 22.81 17.74
C LYS A 240 9.74 23.03 17.78
N ARG A 241 10.46 22.31 18.65
CA ARG A 241 11.93 22.43 18.72
C ARG A 241 12.60 21.68 17.58
N TRP A 242 12.08 20.51 17.21
CA TRP A 242 12.52 19.79 16.02
C TRP A 242 12.33 20.64 14.75
N GLU A 243 11.16 21.24 14.57
CA GLU A 243 10.84 22.07 13.41
C GLU A 243 11.82 23.24 13.24
N ASN A 244 12.10 23.96 14.33
CA ASN A 244 12.95 25.15 14.30
C ASN A 244 14.46 24.86 14.29
N GLU A 245 14.90 23.88 15.09
CA GLU A 245 16.33 23.65 15.35
C GLU A 245 16.86 22.35 14.73
N LYS A 246 15.96 21.47 14.26
CA LYS A 246 16.28 20.08 13.86
C LYS A 246 16.99 19.30 14.98
N VAL A 247 16.56 19.55 16.21
CA VAL A 247 17.04 18.91 17.44
C VAL A 247 15.92 18.13 18.08
N LEU A 248 16.16 16.85 18.37
CA LEU A 248 15.21 16.00 19.09
C LEU A 248 15.34 16.28 20.59
N SER A 249 14.30 16.84 21.19
CA SER A 249 14.26 17.10 22.62
C SER A 249 13.04 16.42 23.23
N PHE A 250 13.26 15.57 24.23
CA PHE A 250 12.21 14.70 24.77
C PHE A 250 12.55 14.22 26.18
N VAL A 251 11.51 13.96 26.97
CA VAL A 251 11.62 13.16 28.19
C VAL A 251 11.18 11.75 27.82
N PRO A 252 12.06 10.72 27.83
CA PRO A 252 11.72 9.42 27.28
C PRO A 252 10.72 8.65 28.17
N PRO A 253 9.76 7.93 27.58
CA PRO A 253 9.08 6.84 28.27
C PRO A 253 10.09 5.87 28.91
N ASP A 254 9.63 5.20 29.96
CA ASP A 254 10.41 4.15 30.60
C ASP A 254 10.29 2.82 29.83
N GLY A 255 11.38 2.08 29.72
CA GLY A 255 11.42 0.80 28.98
C GLY A 255 11.58 0.96 27.46
N ASN A 256 10.93 0.08 26.71
CA ASN A 256 11.06 -0.01 25.26
C ASN A 256 9.98 0.81 24.55
N PHE A 257 10.37 1.67 23.61
CA PHE A 257 9.42 2.44 22.79
C PHE A 257 10.06 2.85 21.46
N ARG A 258 9.23 3.14 20.44
CA ARG A 258 9.70 3.77 19.19
C ARG A 258 9.75 5.27 19.37
N LEU A 259 10.91 5.88 19.17
CA LEU A 259 11.09 7.33 19.27
C LEU A 259 10.62 8.05 18.01
N LEU A 260 10.97 7.50 16.84
CA LEU A 260 10.56 8.02 15.53
C LEU A 260 10.64 6.94 14.45
N SER A 261 9.91 7.16 13.35
CA SER A 261 10.04 6.45 12.07
C SER A 261 10.22 7.46 10.94
N TYR A 262 10.95 7.09 9.90
CA TYR A 262 11.27 7.96 8.77
C TYR A 262 11.37 7.19 7.46
N HIS A 263 11.19 7.88 6.35
CA HIS A 263 11.29 7.35 5.00
C HIS A 263 12.25 8.20 4.15
N ILE A 264 13.08 7.56 3.33
CA ILE A 264 14.02 8.23 2.42
C ILE A 264 13.85 7.65 1.01
N ALA A 265 13.32 8.49 0.12
CA ALA A 265 13.06 8.15 -1.28
C ALA A 265 14.31 8.12 -2.17
N ALA A 266 14.18 7.47 -3.33
CA ALA A 266 15.25 7.08 -4.27
C ALA A 266 16.11 8.21 -4.86
N GLN A 267 15.68 9.48 -4.75
CA GLN A 267 16.41 10.62 -5.31
C GLN A 267 17.73 10.89 -4.60
N ASN A 268 17.88 10.42 -3.35
CA ASN A 268 19.13 10.46 -2.61
C ASN A 268 19.93 9.19 -2.90
N MET A 269 21.00 9.30 -3.69
CA MET A 269 21.88 8.19 -4.08
C MET A 269 22.31 7.31 -2.88
N VAL A 270 21.61 6.19 -2.66
CA VAL A 270 21.96 5.20 -1.63
C VAL A 270 23.16 4.38 -2.11
N ALA A 271 24.25 4.40 -1.34
CA ALA A 271 25.43 3.60 -1.66
C ALA A 271 25.16 2.11 -1.37
N ILE A 272 24.97 1.31 -2.43
CA ILE A 272 24.71 -0.13 -2.30
C ILE A 272 25.91 -0.84 -1.65
N PRO A 273 25.75 -1.48 -0.48
CA PRO A 273 26.86 -1.92 0.35
C PRO A 273 27.46 -3.27 -0.05
N ILE A 274 26.79 -3.99 -0.94
CA ILE A 274 27.14 -5.33 -1.41
C ILE A 274 27.38 -5.29 -2.91
N TYR A 275 28.26 -6.17 -3.41
CA TYR A 275 28.38 -6.45 -4.83
C TYR A 275 28.18 -7.93 -5.09
N VAL A 276 27.63 -8.23 -6.26
CA VAL A 276 27.56 -9.57 -6.81
C VAL A 276 28.23 -9.56 -8.17
N ARG A 277 29.29 -10.36 -8.32
CA ARG A 277 29.83 -10.69 -9.63
C ARG A 277 29.27 -12.04 -10.02
N HIS A 278 28.71 -12.12 -11.22
CA HIS A 278 28.07 -13.33 -11.70
C HIS A 278 28.56 -13.69 -13.10
N VAL A 279 28.83 -14.98 -13.31
CA VAL A 279 29.00 -15.59 -14.63
C VAL A 279 28.04 -16.77 -14.66
N ILE A 280 26.90 -16.56 -15.32
CA ILE A 280 25.84 -17.54 -15.46
C ILE A 280 25.72 -17.85 -16.94
N SER A 281 25.83 -19.13 -17.27
CA SER A 281 25.70 -19.63 -18.64
C SER A 281 24.84 -20.88 -18.60
N LEU A 282 23.59 -20.77 -19.03
CA LEU A 282 22.68 -21.90 -19.16
C LEU A 282 22.58 -22.29 -20.63
N LYS A 283 23.36 -23.30 -21.04
CA LYS A 283 23.35 -23.84 -22.41
C LYS A 283 22.63 -25.20 -22.45
N PRO A 284 22.13 -25.62 -23.62
CA PRO A 284 21.63 -26.97 -23.84
C PRO A 284 22.58 -28.03 -23.30
N ASN A 285 22.09 -28.95 -22.46
CA ASN A 285 22.82 -30.06 -21.84
C ASN A 285 23.95 -29.70 -20.86
N ALA A 286 24.33 -28.42 -20.72
CA ALA A 286 25.38 -28.00 -19.80
C ALA A 286 25.22 -26.54 -19.36
N GLY A 287 25.08 -26.33 -18.05
CA GLY A 287 25.12 -25.01 -17.44
C GLY A 287 26.35 -24.81 -16.55
N LYS A 288 26.78 -23.55 -16.41
CA LYS A 288 27.82 -23.13 -15.47
C LYS A 288 27.31 -21.96 -14.64
N LEU A 289 27.57 -22.04 -13.34
CA LEU A 289 27.28 -20.98 -12.37
C LEU A 289 28.57 -20.64 -11.63
N ASP A 290 29.00 -19.38 -11.70
CA ASP A 290 30.10 -18.82 -10.91
C ASP A 290 29.64 -17.48 -10.32
N LEU A 291 29.41 -17.46 -9.01
CA LEU A 291 28.98 -16.28 -8.27
C LEU A 291 30.07 -15.90 -7.28
N THR A 292 30.27 -14.59 -7.12
CA THR A 292 31.12 -14.02 -6.08
C THR A 292 30.35 -12.90 -5.40
N VAL A 293 30.11 -13.05 -4.11
CA VAL A 293 29.39 -12.10 -3.26
C VAL A 293 30.35 -11.51 -2.25
N GLY A 294 30.36 -10.19 -2.12
CA GLY A 294 31.22 -9.53 -1.15
C GLY A 294 30.72 -8.13 -0.77
N PRO A 295 31.14 -7.61 0.40
CA PRO A 295 30.91 -6.22 0.75
C PRO A 295 31.72 -5.30 -0.17
N LYS A 296 31.16 -4.17 -0.60
CA LYS A 296 31.95 -3.15 -1.29
C LYS A 296 33.01 -2.59 -0.35
N LEU A 297 34.26 -2.54 -0.82
CA LEU A 297 35.42 -2.09 -0.03
C LEU A 297 35.24 -0.67 0.53
N SER A 298 34.50 0.18 -0.17
CA SER A 298 34.18 1.55 0.26
C SER A 298 33.41 1.62 1.59
N MET A 299 32.68 0.56 1.95
CA MET A 299 31.85 0.55 3.16
C MET A 299 32.58 -0.02 4.37
N GLY A 300 33.60 -0.86 4.18
CA GLY A 300 34.45 -1.37 5.27
C GLY A 300 33.72 -2.17 6.35
N LYS A 301 32.49 -2.62 6.11
CA LYS A 301 31.67 -3.39 7.06
C LYS A 301 31.50 -4.84 6.64
N VAL A 302 31.37 -5.69 7.66
CA VAL A 302 31.06 -7.11 7.52
C VAL A 302 29.58 -7.26 7.20
N LEU A 303 29.27 -8.19 6.30
CA LEU A 303 27.89 -8.63 6.07
C LEU A 303 27.59 -9.84 6.95
N GLU A 304 26.45 -9.82 7.63
CA GLU A 304 25.93 -10.90 8.46
C GLU A 304 24.61 -11.42 7.90
N ASP A 305 24.22 -12.61 8.34
CA ASP A 305 22.98 -13.29 7.94
C ASP A 305 22.76 -13.32 6.41
N VAL A 306 23.87 -13.44 5.65
CA VAL A 306 23.84 -13.35 4.20
C VAL A 306 23.26 -14.63 3.61
N VAL A 307 22.18 -14.47 2.85
CA VAL A 307 21.51 -15.53 2.09
C VAL A 307 21.30 -15.04 0.67
N LEU A 308 21.76 -15.82 -0.30
CA LEU A 308 21.52 -15.60 -1.72
C LEU A 308 20.49 -16.60 -2.22
N GLU A 309 19.47 -16.13 -2.93
CA GLU A 309 18.39 -16.92 -3.48
C GLU A 309 18.28 -16.70 -4.99
N MET A 310 18.16 -17.79 -5.75
CA MET A 310 17.92 -17.76 -7.20
C MET A 310 16.86 -18.79 -7.54
N VAL A 311 15.80 -18.37 -8.23
CA VAL A 311 14.80 -19.30 -8.77
C VAL A 311 15.27 -19.73 -10.16
N MET A 312 15.73 -20.97 -10.26
CA MET A 312 16.26 -21.51 -11.50
C MET A 312 15.14 -21.76 -12.53
N PRO A 313 15.42 -21.64 -13.84
CA PRO A 313 14.45 -21.99 -14.88
C PRO A 313 13.98 -23.45 -14.77
N LYS A 314 12.74 -23.74 -15.23
CA LYS A 314 12.11 -25.07 -15.09
C LYS A 314 12.92 -26.23 -15.69
N CYS A 315 13.72 -25.96 -16.72
CA CYS A 315 14.61 -26.90 -17.38
C CYS A 315 15.85 -27.28 -16.55
N VAL A 316 16.15 -26.56 -15.47
CA VAL A 316 17.21 -26.93 -14.54
C VAL A 316 16.73 -28.13 -13.73
N GLN A 317 17.39 -29.26 -13.94
CA GLN A 317 17.08 -30.51 -13.25
C GLN A 317 17.82 -30.61 -11.92
N ASN A 318 19.09 -30.17 -11.90
CA ASN A 318 19.93 -30.23 -10.72
C ASN A 318 21.03 -29.16 -10.75
N CYS A 319 21.55 -28.79 -9.58
CA CYS A 319 22.66 -27.86 -9.39
C CYS A 319 23.77 -28.54 -8.59
N ASN A 320 24.90 -28.83 -9.23
CA ASN A 320 26.08 -29.40 -8.58
C ASN A 320 27.06 -28.25 -8.25
N LEU A 321 26.80 -27.58 -7.13
CA LEU A 321 27.48 -26.35 -6.74
C LEU A 321 28.36 -26.56 -5.51
N ILE A 322 29.53 -25.93 -5.52
CA ILE A 322 30.50 -25.94 -4.43
C ILE A 322 30.64 -24.51 -3.93
N ALA A 323 30.27 -24.30 -2.67
CA ALA A 323 30.43 -23.04 -1.98
C ALA A 323 31.80 -22.99 -1.30
N SER A 324 32.48 -21.85 -1.39
CA SER A 324 33.68 -21.57 -0.57
C SER A 324 33.34 -21.45 0.92
N HIS A 325 32.15 -20.92 1.22
CA HIS A 325 31.64 -20.69 2.58
C HIS A 325 30.13 -20.92 2.59
N GLY A 326 29.62 -21.35 3.75
CA GLY A 326 28.19 -21.59 3.93
C GLY A 326 27.70 -22.88 3.26
N LYS A 327 26.37 -23.03 3.18
CA LYS A 327 25.69 -24.21 2.62
C LYS A 327 24.83 -23.81 1.44
N VAL A 328 24.88 -24.60 0.37
CA VAL A 328 24.01 -24.45 -0.79
C VAL A 328 23.00 -25.59 -0.81
N ALA A 329 21.75 -25.25 -1.08
CA ALA A 329 20.65 -26.18 -1.27
C ALA A 329 19.91 -25.84 -2.56
N PHE A 330 19.49 -26.87 -3.29
CA PHE A 330 18.63 -26.72 -4.46
C PHE A 330 17.44 -27.65 -4.32
N ASP A 331 16.24 -27.08 -4.35
CA ASP A 331 15.01 -27.86 -4.39
C ASP A 331 14.55 -28.05 -5.84
N PRO A 332 14.58 -29.28 -6.38
CA PRO A 332 14.17 -29.56 -7.76
C PRO A 332 12.68 -29.34 -8.01
N THR A 333 11.84 -29.27 -6.96
CA THR A 333 10.40 -29.06 -7.05
C THR A 333 10.05 -27.58 -7.20
N THR A 334 10.55 -26.74 -6.29
CA THR A 334 10.32 -25.29 -6.34
C THR A 334 11.28 -24.57 -7.30
N LYS A 335 12.36 -25.24 -7.71
CA LYS A 335 13.49 -24.69 -8.46
C LYS A 335 14.28 -23.60 -7.72
N LEU A 336 14.08 -23.48 -6.41
CA LEU A 336 14.81 -22.53 -5.59
C LEU A 336 16.21 -23.08 -5.29
N MET A 337 17.24 -22.34 -5.71
CA MET A 337 18.60 -22.48 -5.23
C MET A 337 18.82 -21.44 -4.14
N GLN A 338 19.17 -21.90 -2.94
CA GLN A 338 19.47 -21.05 -1.80
C GLN A 338 20.89 -21.31 -1.33
N TRP A 339 21.68 -20.26 -1.21
CA TRP A 339 23.02 -20.28 -0.67
C TRP A 339 23.07 -19.46 0.62
N THR A 340 23.10 -20.17 1.74
CA THR A 340 23.19 -19.60 3.08
C THR A 340 24.66 -19.43 3.45
N ILE A 341 25.17 -18.21 3.26
CA ILE A 341 26.59 -17.86 3.44
C ILE A 341 26.90 -17.59 4.91
N GLY A 342 25.98 -16.92 5.61
CA GLY A 342 26.18 -16.47 6.99
C GLY A 342 26.95 -15.16 7.03
N LYS A 343 28.26 -15.21 7.29
CA LYS A 343 29.09 -14.01 7.50
C LYS A 343 30.11 -13.83 6.38
N ILE A 344 30.23 -12.61 5.85
CA ILE A 344 31.23 -12.25 4.82
C ILE A 344 32.10 -11.08 5.30
N GLU A 345 33.40 -11.33 5.48
CA GLU A 345 34.38 -10.32 5.88
C GLU A 345 34.84 -9.46 4.70
N VAL A 346 35.25 -8.22 4.99
CA VAL A 346 35.83 -7.32 4.00
C VAL A 346 37.13 -7.91 3.44
N GLY A 347 37.26 -7.92 2.11
CA GLY A 347 38.43 -8.49 1.42
C GLY A 347 38.42 -10.02 1.28
N LYS A 348 37.44 -10.72 1.87
CA LYS A 348 37.26 -12.17 1.72
C LYS A 348 35.88 -12.48 1.11
N PRO A 349 35.67 -12.21 -0.20
CA PRO A 349 34.40 -12.49 -0.82
C PRO A 349 34.12 -14.00 -0.83
N SER A 350 32.85 -14.34 -0.69
CA SER A 350 32.39 -15.72 -0.81
C SER A 350 32.12 -16.03 -2.28
N THR A 351 32.57 -17.20 -2.73
CA THR A 351 32.30 -17.72 -4.07
C THR A 351 31.44 -18.98 -4.05
N LEU A 352 30.59 -19.15 -5.06
CA LEU A 352 29.81 -20.35 -5.36
C LEU A 352 30.06 -20.75 -6.81
N LYS A 353 30.59 -21.95 -7.05
CA LYS A 353 30.98 -22.41 -8.39
C LYS A 353 30.47 -23.81 -8.65
N GLY A 354 30.02 -24.08 -9.87
CA GLY A 354 29.71 -25.45 -10.26
C GLY A 354 28.98 -25.58 -11.58
N SER A 355 28.52 -26.80 -11.85
CA SER A 355 27.76 -27.15 -13.04
C SER A 355 26.27 -27.23 -12.73
N VAL A 356 25.47 -26.84 -13.72
CA VAL A 356 24.01 -26.89 -13.66
C VAL A 356 23.54 -27.85 -14.74
N ALA A 357 22.73 -28.84 -14.38
CA ALA A 357 22.15 -29.78 -15.33
C ALA A 357 20.90 -29.14 -15.97
N VAL A 358 20.97 -28.85 -17.27
CA VAL A 358 19.92 -28.17 -18.03
C VAL A 358 19.38 -29.10 -19.10
N SER A 359 18.05 -29.27 -19.17
CA SER A 359 17.38 -29.97 -20.27
C SER A 359 16.89 -29.00 -21.34
N GLY A 360 16.89 -29.42 -22.62
CA GLY A 360 16.34 -28.61 -23.73
C GLY A 360 17.41 -28.06 -24.69
N THR A 361 16.96 -27.36 -25.75
CA THR A 361 17.76 -27.01 -26.93
C THR A 361 18.01 -25.50 -27.14
N SER A 362 17.39 -24.62 -26.35
CA SER A 362 17.56 -23.15 -26.47
C SER A 362 18.47 -22.58 -25.38
N VAL A 363 19.22 -21.52 -25.72
CA VAL A 363 19.93 -20.68 -24.74
C VAL A 363 18.89 -19.89 -23.94
N LEU A 364 19.09 -19.79 -22.63
CA LEU A 364 18.12 -19.19 -21.70
C LEU A 364 18.67 -17.94 -21.04
N GLU A 365 17.76 -17.06 -20.61
CA GLU A 365 18.11 -15.92 -19.80
C GLU A 365 18.56 -16.35 -18.40
N ASN A 366 19.44 -15.53 -17.83
CA ASN A 366 19.99 -15.78 -16.51
C ASN A 366 18.96 -15.41 -15.45
N PRO A 367 18.69 -16.30 -14.47
CA PRO A 367 17.73 -15.98 -13.45
C PRO A 367 18.25 -14.83 -12.57
N PRO A 368 17.35 -13.98 -12.05
CA PRO A 368 17.44 -13.43 -10.70
C PRO A 368 18.56 -13.76 -9.75
N ILE A 369 19.03 -12.73 -9.02
CA ILE A 369 19.74 -12.92 -7.76
C ILE A 369 19.07 -12.07 -6.68
N SER A 370 18.36 -12.72 -5.77
CA SER A 370 17.85 -12.09 -4.56
C SER A 370 18.86 -12.24 -3.41
N LEU A 371 19.05 -11.18 -2.62
CA LEU A 371 19.97 -11.17 -1.49
C LEU A 371 19.25 -10.70 -0.22
N LYS A 372 19.45 -11.43 0.86
CA LYS A 372 19.13 -11.02 2.23
C LYS A 372 20.44 -10.84 2.97
N PHE A 373 20.56 -9.75 3.71
CA PHE A 373 21.73 -9.51 4.55
C PHE A 373 21.43 -8.51 5.64
N LYS A 374 22.32 -8.49 6.63
CA LYS A 374 22.34 -7.54 7.72
C LYS A 374 23.72 -6.91 7.84
N ILE A 375 23.77 -5.62 8.13
CA ILE A 375 24.99 -4.89 8.47
C ILE A 375 24.80 -4.28 9.84
N ASN A 376 25.64 -4.70 10.80
CA ASN A 376 25.71 -4.04 12.09
C ASN A 376 26.65 -2.84 12.04
N GLN A 377 26.39 -1.87 12.91
CA GLN A 377 27.16 -0.64 13.06
C GLN A 377 27.21 0.22 11.77
N LEU A 378 26.14 0.16 10.97
CA LEU A 378 25.95 0.97 9.77
C LEU A 378 24.46 1.16 9.45
N VAL A 379 24.10 2.36 9.01
CA VAL A 379 22.87 2.72 8.32
C VAL A 379 23.26 3.38 6.99
N LEU A 380 22.55 3.10 5.91
CA LEU A 380 22.94 3.49 4.55
C LEU A 380 22.63 4.93 4.23
N SER A 381 21.61 5.52 4.87
CA SER A 381 21.32 6.95 4.74
C SER A 381 22.49 7.84 5.21
N GLY A 382 23.40 7.29 6.03
CA GLY A 382 24.43 8.05 6.73
C GLY A 382 23.90 8.80 7.96
N LEU A 383 22.63 8.60 8.33
CA LEU A 383 22.06 9.15 9.56
C LEU A 383 22.88 8.69 10.76
N LYS A 384 23.28 9.63 11.59
CA LYS A 384 24.09 9.31 12.76
C LYS A 384 23.73 10.22 13.92
N VAL A 385 23.61 9.64 15.11
CA VAL A 385 23.54 10.40 16.35
C VAL A 385 24.88 11.10 16.57
N ASN A 386 24.86 12.43 16.51
CA ASN A 386 26.03 13.28 16.76
C ASN A 386 26.29 13.41 18.26
N ARG A 387 25.25 13.78 19.01
CA ARG A 387 25.34 14.01 20.45
C ARG A 387 24.02 13.68 21.12
N LEU A 388 24.10 13.06 22.30
CA LEU A 388 22.97 12.81 23.18
C LEU A 388 23.30 13.35 24.58
N ASP A 389 22.66 14.44 24.96
CA ASP A 389 22.80 15.06 26.28
C ASP A 389 21.63 14.69 27.19
N MET A 390 21.89 14.67 28.50
CA MET A 390 20.86 14.46 29.52
C MET A 390 20.92 15.62 30.50
N TYR A 391 19.76 16.19 30.79
CA TYR A 391 19.54 17.26 31.76
C TYR A 391 18.53 16.80 32.82
N GLY A 392 18.39 17.57 33.90
CA GLY A 392 17.45 17.29 34.99
C GLY A 392 17.96 16.32 36.05
N GLU A 393 18.90 15.43 35.70
CA GLU A 393 19.43 14.40 36.59
C GLU A 393 20.94 14.53 36.82
N LYS A 394 21.42 14.21 38.03
CA LYS A 394 22.84 14.39 38.44
C LYS A 394 23.75 13.21 38.08
N TYR A 395 23.18 12.03 37.85
CA TYR A 395 23.96 10.84 37.53
C TYR A 395 24.40 10.87 36.05
N LYS A 396 25.43 10.08 35.72
CA LYS A 396 25.89 9.90 34.34
C LYS A 396 25.39 8.56 33.81
N PRO A 397 24.40 8.51 32.90
CA PRO A 397 23.93 7.25 32.36
C PRO A 397 24.91 6.69 31.34
N PHE A 398 24.87 5.37 31.16
CA PHE A 398 25.38 4.74 29.97
C PHE A 398 24.47 5.07 28.78
N LYS A 399 25.05 5.46 27.64
CA LYS A 399 24.33 5.81 26.41
C LYS A 399 24.87 4.95 25.29
N GLY A 400 24.05 4.03 24.79
CA GLY A 400 24.38 3.17 23.66
C GLY A 400 23.63 3.63 22.41
N VAL A 401 24.30 3.64 21.27
CA VAL A 401 23.63 3.76 19.98
C VAL A 401 24.10 2.61 19.10
N LYS A 402 23.16 1.91 18.48
CA LYS A 402 23.43 0.86 17.51
C LYS A 402 22.83 1.26 16.18
N TYR A 403 23.52 0.92 15.11
CA TYR A 403 23.09 1.16 13.75
C TYR A 403 22.94 -0.19 13.07
N ILE A 404 21.80 -0.44 12.42
CA ILE A 404 21.55 -1.70 11.73
C ILE A 404 20.93 -1.39 10.37
N THR A 405 21.53 -1.93 9.32
CA THR A 405 20.88 -2.03 8.01
C THR A 405 20.46 -3.48 7.80
N LYS A 406 19.24 -3.70 7.32
CA LYS A 406 18.79 -5.00 6.83
C LYS A 406 18.19 -4.85 5.43
N ALA A 407 18.54 -5.76 4.54
CA ALA A 407 17.83 -5.94 3.28
C ALA A 407 16.74 -7.00 3.52
N ASP A 408 15.49 -6.54 3.63
CA ASP A 408 14.33 -7.42 3.71
C ASP A 408 13.37 -7.07 2.57
N ARG A 409 13.05 -8.10 1.78
CA ARG A 409 12.18 -7.97 0.61
C ARG A 409 10.74 -7.87 1.08
N MET A 410 9.89 -7.11 0.39
CA MET A 410 8.45 -7.04 0.65
C MET A 410 7.87 -8.38 1.13
N THR A 411 7.45 -8.42 2.40
CA THR A 411 7.00 -9.63 3.06
C THR A 411 5.48 -9.68 3.08
N LYS A 412 4.92 -10.86 3.33
CA LYS A 412 3.48 -10.97 3.62
C LYS A 412 3.08 -10.06 4.78
N THR A 413 3.91 -10.02 5.82
CA THR A 413 3.65 -9.26 7.04
C THR A 413 3.68 -7.76 6.79
N SER A 414 4.60 -7.24 5.96
CA SER A 414 4.62 -5.81 5.64
C SER A 414 3.38 -5.39 4.85
N ILE A 415 3.00 -6.17 3.82
CA ILE A 415 1.76 -5.91 3.06
C ILE A 415 0.54 -5.93 3.97
N LEU A 416 0.41 -6.94 4.83
CA LEU A 416 -0.73 -7.06 5.75
C LEU A 416 -0.78 -5.94 6.79
N ARG A 417 0.36 -5.36 7.15
CA ARG A 417 0.44 -4.26 8.11
C ARG A 417 0.15 -2.91 7.49
N GLU A 418 0.53 -2.70 6.24
CA GLU A 418 0.64 -1.37 5.64
C GLU A 418 -0.35 -1.10 4.52
N HIS A 419 -1.12 -2.10 4.07
CA HIS A 419 -1.96 -1.96 2.88
C HIS A 419 -2.96 -0.80 2.93
N ASP A 420 -3.40 -0.41 4.13
CA ASP A 420 -4.35 0.68 4.36
C ASP A 420 -3.71 2.04 4.65
N ASN A 421 -2.38 2.10 4.82
CA ASN A 421 -1.69 3.32 5.20
C ASN A 421 -1.64 4.30 4.03
N LEU A 422 -2.29 5.45 4.22
CA LEU A 422 -2.21 6.59 3.31
C LEU A 422 -1.19 7.59 3.86
N ASN A 423 -0.22 8.01 3.05
CA ASN A 423 0.67 9.10 3.37
C ASN A 423 0.04 10.41 2.84
N ASP A 424 -0.65 11.11 3.72
CA ASP A 424 -1.45 12.33 3.42
C ASP A 424 -0.79 13.62 3.95
N ASP A 425 0.44 13.54 4.46
CA ASP A 425 1.15 14.68 5.08
C ASP A 425 1.69 15.72 4.06
N PHE A 426 1.37 15.59 2.77
CA PHE A 426 1.79 16.54 1.74
C PHE A 426 0.91 17.81 1.73
N HIS A 427 1.36 18.85 2.45
CA HIS A 427 0.74 20.17 2.48
C HIS A 427 1.06 21.09 1.27
N GLN A 428 1.66 20.58 0.19
CA GLN A 428 1.90 21.38 -1.02
C GLN A 428 1.58 20.60 -2.30
N PRO A 429 0.83 21.20 -3.25
CA PRO A 429 0.66 20.62 -4.59
C PRO A 429 2.03 20.55 -5.27
N ASN A 430 2.37 19.36 -5.76
CA ASN A 430 3.67 19.04 -6.31
C ASN A 430 4.02 19.99 -7.47
N SER A 431 5.23 20.55 -7.46
CA SER A 431 5.67 21.58 -8.42
C SER A 431 6.62 21.06 -9.50
N GLN A 432 6.72 19.73 -9.68
CA GLN A 432 7.56 19.12 -10.72
C GLN A 432 6.71 18.32 -11.71
N LEU A 433 6.74 18.76 -12.97
CA LEU A 433 6.19 18.13 -14.19
C LEU A 433 4.93 17.26 -13.94
N GLU A 434 3.75 17.89 -13.87
CA GLU A 434 2.44 17.23 -13.73
C GLU A 434 2.15 16.33 -14.95
N LEU A 435 2.69 15.12 -14.98
CA LEU A 435 2.22 14.07 -15.89
C LEU A 435 0.79 13.69 -15.48
N THR A 436 -0.06 13.45 -16.48
CA THR A 436 -1.47 13.16 -16.25
C THR A 436 -1.64 11.86 -15.47
N GLN A 437 -2.35 11.95 -14.35
CA GLN A 437 -2.79 10.82 -13.53
C GLN A 437 -4.33 10.74 -13.59
N LEU A 438 -4.83 9.71 -14.28
CA LEU A 438 -6.25 9.46 -14.50
C LEU A 438 -6.73 8.27 -13.66
N ALA A 439 -7.77 8.45 -12.86
CA ALA A 439 -8.37 7.37 -12.06
C ALA A 439 -9.78 7.02 -12.55
N TYR A 440 -10.03 5.74 -12.86
CA TYR A 440 -11.38 5.25 -13.17
C TYR A 440 -12.12 4.86 -11.91
N ILE A 441 -13.35 5.37 -11.74
CA ILE A 441 -14.20 5.08 -10.59
C ILE A 441 -15.40 4.27 -11.05
N THR A 442 -15.48 3.02 -10.62
CA THR A 442 -16.54 2.10 -11.02
C THR A 442 -17.74 2.23 -10.06
N PRO A 443 -18.99 2.25 -10.55
CA PRO A 443 -20.18 2.39 -9.71
C PRO A 443 -20.35 1.29 -8.65
N TRP A 444 -19.89 0.08 -8.97
CA TRP A 444 -19.99 -1.09 -8.09
C TRP A 444 -18.88 -1.15 -7.01
N ASN A 445 -17.82 -0.35 -7.11
CA ASN A 445 -16.77 -0.28 -6.10
C ASN A 445 -16.86 1.02 -5.30
N ARG A 446 -17.62 0.99 -4.20
CA ARG A 446 -17.78 2.16 -3.32
C ARG A 446 -16.45 2.67 -2.77
N GLY A 447 -15.50 1.77 -2.48
CA GLY A 447 -14.18 2.13 -1.97
C GLY A 447 -13.40 3.06 -2.91
N GLY A 448 -13.65 2.97 -4.23
CA GLY A 448 -13.05 3.88 -5.21
C GLY A 448 -13.49 5.33 -5.06
N TYR A 449 -14.76 5.58 -4.72
CA TYR A 449 -15.27 6.93 -4.47
C TYR A 449 -14.61 7.56 -3.24
N ASP A 450 -14.56 6.80 -2.14
CA ASP A 450 -14.00 7.26 -0.87
C ASP A 450 -12.48 7.48 -0.99
N LEU A 451 -11.77 6.58 -1.69
CA LEU A 451 -10.33 6.70 -1.90
C LEU A 451 -9.99 7.90 -2.78
N ALA A 452 -10.68 8.08 -3.92
CA ALA A 452 -10.46 9.22 -4.80
C ALA A 452 -10.77 10.55 -4.12
N GLU A 453 -11.76 10.58 -3.23
CA GLU A 453 -12.06 11.74 -2.41
C GLU A 453 -10.95 12.02 -1.37
N LYS A 454 -10.34 11.01 -0.76
CA LYS A 454 -9.20 11.21 0.16
C LYS A 454 -7.95 11.68 -0.58
N THR A 455 -7.67 11.09 -1.74
CA THR A 455 -6.43 11.33 -2.50
C THR A 455 -6.63 12.29 -3.68
N ALA A 456 -7.68 13.12 -3.66
CA ALA A 456 -8.00 14.03 -4.78
C ALA A 456 -6.85 14.95 -5.19
N HIS A 457 -6.02 15.36 -4.23
CA HIS A 457 -4.83 16.21 -4.45
C HIS A 457 -3.72 15.50 -5.25
N LYS A 458 -3.75 14.15 -5.31
CA LYS A 458 -2.80 13.30 -6.06
C LYS A 458 -3.24 13.06 -7.50
N LEU A 459 -4.48 13.40 -7.85
CA LEU A 459 -5.08 13.07 -9.13
C LEU A 459 -5.25 14.31 -10.00
N THR A 460 -4.94 14.18 -11.29
CA THR A 460 -5.20 15.25 -12.27
C THR A 460 -6.58 15.10 -12.90
N HIS A 461 -7.01 13.84 -13.12
CA HIS A 461 -8.25 13.51 -13.79
C HIS A 461 -8.96 12.35 -13.08
N VAL A 462 -10.29 12.41 -13.04
CA VAL A 462 -11.15 11.35 -12.53
C VAL A 462 -12.19 11.02 -13.59
N SER A 463 -12.31 9.74 -13.94
CA SER A 463 -13.29 9.22 -14.90
C SER A 463 -14.26 8.26 -14.23
N PRO A 464 -15.41 8.75 -13.75
CA PRO A 464 -16.48 7.87 -13.31
C PRO A 464 -17.07 7.09 -14.48
N VAL A 465 -17.28 5.79 -14.30
CA VAL A 465 -17.79 4.89 -15.35
C VAL A 465 -19.32 4.85 -15.33
N TRP A 466 -19.95 5.97 -15.71
CA TRP A 466 -21.40 6.14 -15.59
C TRP A 466 -22.17 5.89 -16.88
N PHE A 467 -21.63 6.29 -18.04
CA PHE A 467 -22.48 6.52 -19.21
C PHE A 467 -22.33 5.48 -20.31
N GLN A 468 -23.45 5.21 -20.98
CA GLN A 468 -23.53 4.40 -22.20
C GLN A 468 -24.20 5.24 -23.29
N ALA A 469 -23.65 5.21 -24.50
CA ALA A 469 -24.28 5.71 -25.70
C ALA A 469 -24.97 4.54 -26.40
N ARG A 470 -26.32 4.50 -26.37
CA ARG A 470 -27.14 3.48 -27.03
C ARG A 470 -27.69 3.99 -28.36
N PRO A 471 -27.96 3.11 -29.35
CA PRO A 471 -28.59 3.54 -30.59
C PRO A 471 -30.00 4.08 -30.32
N SER A 472 -30.33 5.23 -30.93
CA SER A 472 -31.67 5.82 -30.87
C SER A 472 -32.27 5.88 -32.28
N GLN A 473 -33.44 5.25 -32.44
CA GLN A 473 -34.12 5.12 -33.72
C GLN A 473 -35.42 5.92 -33.73
N ILE A 474 -35.74 6.51 -34.88
CA ILE A 474 -37.05 7.12 -35.18
C ILE A 474 -37.60 6.35 -36.38
N ASP A 475 -38.80 5.79 -36.25
CA ASP A 475 -39.45 4.97 -37.29
C ASP A 475 -38.58 3.81 -37.81
N GLY A 476 -37.78 3.20 -36.93
CA GLY A 476 -36.89 2.09 -37.26
C GLY A 476 -35.56 2.50 -37.91
N VAL A 477 -35.35 3.79 -38.19
CA VAL A 477 -34.11 4.32 -38.77
C VAL A 477 -33.25 4.93 -37.66
N LEU A 478 -31.95 4.60 -37.65
CA LEU A 478 -30.99 5.18 -36.72
C LEU A 478 -30.92 6.70 -36.94
N ASN A 479 -31.18 7.47 -35.89
CA ASN A 479 -31.25 8.92 -35.96
C ASN A 479 -30.15 9.61 -35.14
N THR A 480 -29.87 9.11 -33.95
CA THR A 480 -28.83 9.62 -33.04
C THR A 480 -28.45 8.52 -32.03
N CYS A 481 -27.76 8.87 -30.94
CA CYS A 481 -27.60 8.04 -29.77
C CYS A 481 -28.36 8.61 -28.56
N LYS A 482 -28.85 7.72 -27.70
CA LYS A 482 -29.40 8.05 -26.39
C LYS A 482 -28.31 7.81 -25.34
N ILE A 483 -28.19 8.73 -24.40
CA ILE A 483 -27.23 8.62 -23.29
C ILE A 483 -27.96 8.02 -22.09
N GLU A 484 -27.42 6.94 -21.55
CA GLU A 484 -27.91 6.26 -20.34
C GLU A 484 -26.93 6.44 -19.18
N GLY A 485 -27.36 6.10 -17.96
CA GLY A 485 -26.55 6.26 -16.74
C GLY A 485 -26.66 7.63 -16.06
N MET A 486 -27.61 8.49 -16.47
CA MET A 486 -27.78 9.84 -15.87
C MET A 486 -28.08 9.82 -14.36
N HIS A 487 -28.67 8.73 -13.86
CA HIS A 487 -29.01 8.56 -12.44
C HIS A 487 -27.78 8.22 -11.58
N GLU A 488 -26.66 7.85 -12.18
CA GLU A 488 -25.40 7.54 -11.48
C GLU A 488 -24.60 8.80 -11.09
N ILE A 489 -25.00 9.99 -11.58
CA ILE A 489 -24.28 11.24 -11.31
C ILE A 489 -24.39 11.60 -9.82
N LYS A 490 -23.27 11.56 -9.11
CA LYS A 490 -23.16 11.95 -7.70
C LYS A 490 -22.66 13.38 -7.58
N ARG A 491 -23.56 14.36 -7.55
CA ARG A 491 -23.21 15.80 -7.53
C ARG A 491 -22.38 16.17 -6.30
N ASP A 492 -22.82 15.77 -5.11
CA ASP A 492 -22.13 16.07 -3.85
C ASP A 492 -20.68 15.55 -3.84
N TRP A 493 -20.44 14.38 -4.42
CA TRP A 493 -19.09 13.81 -4.53
C TRP A 493 -18.22 14.57 -5.54
N LEU A 494 -18.79 15.04 -6.66
CA LEU A 494 -18.06 15.89 -7.61
C LEU A 494 -17.69 17.24 -6.99
N GLU A 495 -18.57 17.80 -6.15
CA GLU A 495 -18.29 19.02 -5.40
C GLU A 495 -17.14 18.80 -4.40
N SER A 496 -17.19 17.74 -3.59
CA SER A 496 -16.11 17.40 -2.65
C SER A 496 -14.75 17.18 -3.33
N LEU A 497 -14.71 16.52 -4.49
CA LEU A 497 -13.46 16.38 -5.26
C LEU A 497 -12.87 17.73 -5.64
N ARG A 498 -13.71 18.67 -6.10
CA ARG A 498 -13.28 20.01 -6.53
C ARG A 498 -12.89 20.90 -5.34
N GLU A 499 -13.51 20.71 -4.18
CA GLU A 499 -13.09 21.40 -2.94
C GLU A 499 -11.67 20.99 -2.52
N LYS A 500 -11.31 19.72 -2.70
CA LYS A 500 -9.99 19.20 -2.33
C LYS A 500 -8.93 19.43 -3.40
N ASN A 501 -9.33 19.54 -4.65
CA ASN A 501 -8.46 19.86 -5.78
C ASN A 501 -9.21 20.65 -6.84
N GLU A 502 -9.09 21.98 -6.80
CA GLU A 502 -9.78 22.89 -7.72
C GLU A 502 -9.41 22.67 -9.19
N LYS A 503 -8.24 22.06 -9.48
CA LYS A 503 -7.77 21.82 -10.84
C LYS A 503 -8.21 20.47 -11.40
N ILE A 504 -8.80 19.59 -10.58
CA ILE A 504 -9.15 18.22 -10.97
C ILE A 504 -10.12 18.23 -12.15
N LYS A 505 -9.85 17.39 -13.15
CA LYS A 505 -10.67 17.26 -14.35
C LYS A 505 -11.63 16.08 -14.23
N ILE A 506 -12.92 16.35 -14.27
CA ILE A 506 -13.95 15.32 -14.22
C ILE A 506 -14.30 14.92 -15.66
N VAL A 507 -13.84 13.73 -16.07
CA VAL A 507 -13.94 13.23 -17.44
C VAL A 507 -14.65 11.87 -17.51
N PRO A 508 -15.96 11.78 -17.18
CA PRO A 508 -16.66 10.49 -17.11
C PRO A 508 -16.55 9.67 -18.38
N ARG A 509 -16.57 8.36 -18.22
CA ARG A 509 -16.50 7.43 -19.34
C ARG A 509 -17.85 7.32 -20.03
N ILE A 510 -17.83 7.30 -21.36
CA ILE A 510 -18.94 6.86 -22.21
C ILE A 510 -18.51 5.72 -23.13
N ILE A 511 -19.29 4.64 -23.13
CA ILE A 511 -19.09 3.46 -23.99
C ILE A 511 -20.19 3.33 -25.04
N PHE A 512 -19.86 2.76 -26.18
CA PHE A 512 -20.81 2.43 -27.25
C PHE A 512 -21.09 0.91 -27.28
N ASP A 513 -21.58 0.35 -26.20
CA ASP A 513 -21.87 -1.09 -26.06
C ASP A 513 -23.29 -1.45 -26.52
N GLU A 514 -23.50 -2.74 -26.84
CA GLU A 514 -24.76 -3.30 -27.37
C GLU A 514 -25.24 -2.69 -28.70
N TRP A 515 -24.33 -2.19 -29.53
CA TRP A 515 -24.63 -1.84 -30.91
C TRP A 515 -24.53 -3.08 -31.80
N SER A 516 -25.57 -3.34 -32.59
CA SER A 516 -25.49 -4.37 -33.64
C SER A 516 -24.48 -3.98 -34.72
N SER A 517 -23.97 -4.96 -35.47
CA SER A 517 -23.06 -4.72 -36.59
C SER A 517 -23.64 -3.75 -37.62
N GLU A 518 -24.94 -3.88 -37.92
CA GLU A 518 -25.66 -3.02 -38.86
C GLU A 518 -25.81 -1.60 -38.35
N GLN A 519 -26.18 -1.44 -37.06
CA GLN A 519 -26.33 -0.13 -36.43
C GLN A 519 -24.99 0.61 -36.36
N MET A 520 -23.91 -0.06 -35.95
CA MET A 520 -22.58 0.54 -35.85
C MET A 520 -22.04 0.93 -37.24
N LYS A 521 -22.28 0.11 -38.27
CA LYS A 521 -21.94 0.47 -39.66
C LYS A 521 -22.74 1.68 -40.13
N ALA A 522 -24.06 1.68 -39.92
CA ALA A 522 -24.91 2.81 -40.29
C ALA A 522 -24.47 4.11 -39.58
N PHE A 523 -24.14 4.01 -38.29
CA PHE A 523 -23.63 5.11 -37.48
C PHE A 523 -22.33 5.70 -38.04
N LEU A 524 -21.33 4.86 -38.31
CA LEU A 524 -20.02 5.31 -38.80
C LEU A 524 -20.04 5.82 -40.24
N MET A 525 -20.96 5.32 -41.07
CA MET A 525 -21.04 5.68 -42.49
C MET A 525 -21.96 6.88 -42.76
N ASP A 526 -22.89 7.20 -41.86
CA ASP A 526 -23.73 8.40 -41.94
C ASP A 526 -23.20 9.53 -41.05
N ALA A 527 -22.46 10.45 -41.68
CA ALA A 527 -21.88 11.61 -41.03
C ALA A 527 -22.91 12.51 -40.32
N GLN A 528 -24.16 12.58 -40.79
CA GLN A 528 -25.19 13.39 -40.11
C GLN A 528 -25.66 12.73 -38.83
N THR A 529 -25.85 11.42 -38.84
CA THR A 529 -26.24 10.64 -37.65
C THR A 529 -25.13 10.61 -36.60
N ALA A 530 -23.88 10.39 -37.02
CA ALA A 530 -22.71 10.49 -36.14
C ALA A 530 -22.60 11.88 -35.51
N LYS A 531 -22.69 12.94 -36.33
CA LYS A 531 -22.63 14.33 -35.87
C LYS A 531 -23.72 14.64 -34.84
N ARG A 532 -24.97 14.26 -35.09
CA ARG A 532 -26.09 14.48 -34.15
C ARG A 532 -25.81 13.80 -32.81
N CYS A 533 -25.39 12.54 -32.82
CA CYS A 533 -25.01 11.83 -31.60
C CYS A 533 -23.84 12.50 -30.86
N PHE A 534 -22.78 12.91 -31.56
CA PHE A 534 -21.63 13.56 -30.93
C PHE A 534 -21.99 14.95 -30.37
N GLU A 535 -22.86 15.70 -31.04
CA GLU A 535 -23.39 16.97 -30.52
C GLU A 535 -24.29 16.72 -29.29
N ASP A 536 -25.14 15.69 -29.31
CA ASP A 536 -25.96 15.29 -28.16
C ASP A 536 -25.11 14.90 -26.95
N ILE A 537 -24.04 14.12 -27.15
CA ILE A 537 -23.07 13.76 -26.11
C ILE A 537 -22.37 15.02 -25.58
N ALA A 538 -21.78 15.85 -26.46
CA ALA A 538 -21.05 17.03 -26.01
C ALA A 538 -21.96 18.02 -25.25
N ASN A 539 -23.19 18.22 -25.73
CA ASN A 539 -24.18 19.04 -25.03
C ASN A 539 -24.59 18.44 -23.68
N PHE A 540 -24.75 17.13 -23.59
CA PHE A 540 -25.06 16.46 -22.33
C PHE A 540 -23.94 16.65 -21.29
N TYR A 541 -22.68 16.48 -21.68
CA TYR A 541 -21.54 16.67 -20.80
C TYR A 541 -21.43 18.13 -20.33
N SER A 542 -21.57 19.09 -21.25
CA SER A 542 -21.55 20.52 -20.94
C SER A 542 -22.69 20.94 -20.00
N ARG A 543 -23.92 20.48 -20.24
CA ARG A 543 -25.09 20.76 -19.36
C ARG A 543 -24.89 20.21 -17.94
N ASN A 544 -24.11 19.15 -17.79
CA ASN A 544 -23.80 18.55 -16.49
C ASN A 544 -22.49 19.07 -15.88
N GLN A 545 -21.87 20.11 -16.45
CA GLN A 545 -20.66 20.76 -15.95
C GLN A 545 -19.45 19.81 -15.82
N LEU A 546 -19.34 18.87 -16.76
CA LEU A 546 -18.22 17.93 -16.87
C LEU A 546 -17.10 18.56 -17.71
N ASP A 547 -15.84 18.25 -17.40
CA ASP A 547 -14.66 18.83 -18.05
C ASP A 547 -14.33 18.15 -19.39
N GLY A 548 -14.83 16.93 -19.62
CA GLY A 548 -14.54 16.14 -20.80
C GLY A 548 -15.06 14.71 -20.71
N ALA A 549 -14.61 13.86 -21.62
CA ALA A 549 -15.01 12.46 -21.66
C ALA A 549 -13.85 11.52 -21.96
N VAL A 550 -13.85 10.36 -21.29
CA VAL A 550 -13.18 9.17 -21.82
C VAL A 550 -14.17 8.46 -22.75
N VAL A 551 -13.78 8.23 -24.01
CA VAL A 551 -14.68 7.67 -25.03
C VAL A 551 -14.19 6.29 -25.47
N GLU A 552 -15.01 5.26 -25.23
CA GLU A 552 -14.81 3.89 -25.70
C GLU A 552 -15.67 3.60 -26.94
N LEU A 553 -15.31 4.20 -28.08
CA LEU A 553 -15.91 3.89 -29.38
C LEU A 553 -15.00 3.00 -30.24
N TYR A 554 -13.67 3.20 -30.18
CA TYR A 554 -12.72 2.51 -31.05
C TYR A 554 -12.82 0.98 -30.95
N MET A 555 -12.69 0.46 -29.73
CA MET A 555 -12.79 -0.98 -29.49
C MET A 555 -14.21 -1.53 -29.71
N GLN A 556 -15.24 -0.79 -29.30
CA GLN A 556 -16.63 -1.24 -29.47
C GLN A 556 -17.01 -1.36 -30.95
N ALA A 557 -16.58 -0.40 -31.78
CA ALA A 557 -16.78 -0.46 -33.21
C ALA A 557 -16.07 -1.65 -33.86
N LEU A 558 -14.81 -1.94 -33.46
CA LEU A 558 -14.08 -3.11 -33.96
C LEU A 558 -14.75 -4.43 -33.55
N ILE A 559 -15.23 -4.53 -32.31
CA ILE A 559 -15.91 -5.73 -31.78
C ILE A 559 -17.25 -5.94 -32.49
N SER A 560 -18.09 -4.91 -32.61
CA SER A 560 -19.42 -5.02 -33.24
C SER A 560 -19.34 -5.30 -34.75
N ILE A 561 -18.36 -4.72 -35.45
CA ILE A 561 -18.23 -4.86 -36.90
C ILE A 561 -17.42 -6.10 -37.29
N GLN A 562 -16.51 -6.55 -36.43
CA GLN A 562 -15.59 -7.68 -36.67
C GLN A 562 -14.76 -7.52 -37.95
N SER A 563 -14.34 -6.28 -38.27
CA SER A 563 -13.48 -5.99 -39.42
C SER A 563 -12.46 -4.91 -39.11
N LEU A 564 -11.19 -5.17 -39.42
CA LEU A 564 -10.10 -4.19 -39.28
C LEU A 564 -10.08 -3.13 -40.38
N GLN A 565 -10.84 -3.32 -41.47
CA GLN A 565 -10.88 -2.36 -42.59
C GLN A 565 -11.61 -1.06 -42.22
N ILE A 566 -12.41 -1.07 -41.15
CA ILE A 566 -13.20 0.10 -40.72
C ILE A 566 -12.39 1.09 -39.86
N LYS A 567 -11.14 0.76 -39.49
CA LYS A 567 -10.29 1.58 -38.60
C LYS A 567 -10.16 3.03 -39.06
N SER A 568 -10.01 3.29 -40.35
CA SER A 568 -9.92 4.66 -40.87
C SER A 568 -11.20 5.45 -40.63
N VAL A 569 -12.37 4.83 -40.86
CA VAL A 569 -13.69 5.45 -40.66
C VAL A 569 -13.96 5.73 -39.18
N ILE A 570 -13.56 4.81 -38.30
CA ILE A 570 -13.60 5.05 -36.84
C ILE A 570 -12.77 6.28 -36.47
N ILE A 571 -11.51 6.35 -36.93
CA ILE A 571 -10.60 7.47 -36.62
C ILE A 571 -11.17 8.80 -37.13
N GLU A 572 -11.74 8.82 -38.34
CA GLU A 572 -12.42 9.99 -38.90
C GLU A 572 -13.63 10.41 -38.05
N SER A 573 -14.42 9.45 -37.59
CA SER A 573 -15.57 9.71 -36.71
C SER A 573 -15.12 10.28 -35.35
N LEU A 574 -14.01 9.79 -34.80
CA LEU A 574 -13.42 10.34 -33.57
C LEU A 574 -12.92 11.78 -33.77
N HIS A 575 -12.33 12.11 -34.92
CA HIS A 575 -12.02 13.51 -35.27
C HIS A 575 -13.26 14.41 -35.20
N ASP A 576 -14.42 13.94 -35.69
CA ASP A 576 -15.67 14.70 -35.64
C ASP A 576 -16.25 14.82 -34.22
N LEU A 577 -16.10 13.77 -33.40
CA LEU A 577 -16.42 13.84 -31.97
C LEU A 577 -15.55 14.90 -31.27
N LYS A 578 -14.23 14.90 -31.51
CA LYS A 578 -13.33 15.91 -30.91
C LYS A 578 -13.70 17.33 -31.31
N LYS A 579 -14.09 17.56 -32.57
CA LYS A 579 -14.59 18.88 -33.01
C LYS A 579 -15.80 19.33 -32.17
N SER A 580 -16.72 18.40 -31.88
CA SER A 580 -17.92 18.69 -31.08
C SER A 580 -17.59 19.07 -29.64
N PHE A 581 -16.68 18.33 -28.99
CA PHE A 581 -16.21 18.65 -27.64
C PHE A 581 -15.37 19.94 -27.59
N ARG A 582 -14.51 20.18 -28.59
CA ARG A 582 -13.66 21.38 -28.67
C ARG A 582 -14.48 22.67 -28.74
N LYS A 583 -15.63 22.67 -29.42
CA LYS A 583 -16.56 23.82 -29.47
C LYS A 583 -17.04 24.25 -28.08
N LEU A 584 -17.06 23.32 -27.13
CA LEU A 584 -17.51 23.54 -25.75
C LEU A 584 -16.34 23.57 -24.75
N HIS A 585 -15.10 23.71 -25.24
CA HIS A 585 -13.88 23.76 -24.43
C HIS A 585 -13.64 22.52 -23.54
N MET A 586 -14.17 21.36 -23.95
CA MET A 586 -14.03 20.11 -23.19
C MET A 586 -12.93 19.21 -23.75
N GLN A 587 -12.35 18.40 -22.86
CA GLN A 587 -11.31 17.43 -23.20
C GLN A 587 -11.90 16.08 -23.66
N VAL A 588 -11.11 15.34 -24.45
CA VAL A 588 -11.44 14.01 -24.94
C VAL A 588 -10.23 13.11 -24.79
N ILE A 589 -10.48 11.96 -24.16
CA ILE A 589 -9.52 10.87 -23.99
C ILE A 589 -10.04 9.65 -24.76
N TYR A 590 -9.24 9.09 -25.65
CA TYR A 590 -9.60 7.83 -26.34
C TYR A 590 -8.88 6.65 -25.73
N THR A 591 -9.58 5.52 -25.61
CA THR A 591 -8.97 4.25 -25.18
C THR A 591 -8.68 3.35 -26.38
N VAL A 592 -7.50 2.75 -26.38
CA VAL A 592 -7.05 1.77 -27.38
C VAL A 592 -6.53 0.51 -26.68
N PRO A 593 -6.63 -0.67 -27.32
CA PRO A 593 -6.10 -1.89 -26.73
C PRO A 593 -4.57 -1.85 -26.71
N ALA A 594 -3.97 -2.76 -25.94
CA ALA A 594 -2.56 -3.03 -26.09
C ALA A 594 -2.25 -3.47 -27.55
N PRO A 595 -1.20 -2.93 -28.18
CA PRO A 595 -0.86 -3.20 -29.58
C PRO A 595 -0.18 -4.56 -29.80
N LEU A 596 0.34 -5.18 -28.74
CA LEU A 596 1.14 -6.39 -28.81
C LEU A 596 0.46 -7.56 -28.10
N GLU A 597 0.56 -8.75 -28.70
CA GLU A 597 0.22 -10.02 -28.06
C GLU A 597 1.27 -10.43 -27.01
N TRP A 598 1.02 -11.57 -26.35
CA TRP A 598 1.90 -12.14 -25.33
C TRP A 598 3.31 -12.52 -25.82
N ASP A 599 3.50 -12.68 -27.13
CA ASP A 599 4.79 -12.97 -27.75
C ASP A 599 5.46 -11.72 -28.34
N ASN A 600 4.98 -10.54 -27.95
CA ASN A 600 5.41 -9.22 -28.45
C ASN A 600 5.19 -9.03 -29.97
N GLN A 601 4.38 -9.86 -30.62
CA GLN A 601 3.99 -9.62 -32.01
C GLN A 601 2.81 -8.63 -32.08
N PRO A 602 2.80 -7.71 -33.07
CA PRO A 602 1.67 -6.82 -33.27
C PRO A 602 0.37 -7.57 -33.58
N ASN A 603 -0.69 -7.24 -32.85
CA ASN A 603 -2.03 -7.83 -33.07
C ASN A 603 -2.85 -7.11 -34.17
N ASN A 604 -2.32 -6.01 -34.72
CA ASN A 604 -2.95 -5.15 -35.73
C ASN A 604 -4.25 -4.45 -35.30
N LEU A 605 -4.63 -4.53 -34.02
CA LEU A 605 -5.78 -3.80 -33.47
C LEU A 605 -5.55 -2.28 -33.49
N ILE A 606 -4.31 -1.86 -33.26
CA ILE A 606 -3.87 -0.47 -33.42
C ILE A 606 -2.41 -0.47 -33.93
N THR A 607 -2.17 0.20 -35.05
CA THR A 607 -0.82 0.38 -35.61
C THR A 607 -0.23 1.74 -35.22
N PRO A 608 1.10 1.94 -35.29
CA PRO A 608 1.72 3.22 -34.93
C PRO A 608 1.21 4.39 -35.79
N GLY A 609 0.91 4.14 -37.07
CA GLY A 609 0.35 5.15 -37.97
C GLY A 609 -1.09 5.54 -37.61
N GLU A 610 -1.91 4.59 -37.18
CA GLU A 610 -3.27 4.85 -36.70
C GLU A 610 -3.26 5.54 -35.33
N TYR A 611 -2.37 5.12 -34.44
CA TYR A 611 -2.19 5.72 -33.13
C TYR A 611 -1.81 7.20 -33.23
N ARG A 612 -0.90 7.56 -34.15
CA ARG A 612 -0.56 8.96 -34.42
C ARG A 612 -1.78 9.78 -34.88
N LYS A 613 -2.63 9.22 -35.74
CA LYS A 613 -3.85 9.91 -36.17
C LYS A 613 -4.85 10.09 -35.02
N LEU A 614 -4.90 9.15 -34.07
CA LEU A 614 -5.71 9.26 -32.86
C LEU A 614 -5.16 10.30 -31.88
N THR A 615 -3.85 10.38 -31.69
CA THR A 615 -3.24 11.41 -30.82
C THR A 615 -3.38 12.82 -31.40
N ASP A 616 -3.49 12.96 -32.72
CA ASP A 616 -3.90 14.21 -33.39
C ASP A 616 -5.39 14.54 -33.13
N ALA A 617 -6.22 13.53 -32.94
CA ALA A 617 -7.66 13.64 -32.69
C ALA A 617 -8.05 13.77 -31.21
N ALA A 618 -7.10 13.70 -30.27
CA ALA A 618 -7.38 13.64 -28.84
C ALA A 618 -6.54 14.63 -28.03
N ASP A 619 -6.98 14.92 -26.81
CA ASP A 619 -6.08 15.54 -25.82
C ASP A 619 -5.17 14.47 -25.23
N PHE A 620 -5.73 13.28 -24.94
CA PHE A 620 -4.98 12.11 -24.52
C PHE A 620 -5.45 10.83 -25.20
N VAL A 621 -4.56 9.85 -25.36
CA VAL A 621 -4.89 8.48 -25.77
C VAL A 621 -4.36 7.53 -24.71
N GLN A 622 -5.27 6.76 -24.11
CA GLN A 622 -4.94 5.71 -23.15
C GLN A 622 -4.72 4.38 -23.87
N ILE A 623 -3.58 3.76 -23.59
CA ILE A 623 -3.29 2.38 -23.99
C ILE A 623 -3.65 1.48 -22.81
N MET A 624 -4.47 0.45 -23.04
CA MET A 624 -4.81 -0.55 -22.02
C MET A 624 -3.64 -1.53 -21.81
N THR A 625 -2.53 -1.03 -21.24
CA THR A 625 -1.33 -1.79 -20.87
C THR A 625 -1.49 -2.58 -19.56
N TYR A 626 -2.72 -3.02 -19.29
CA TYR A 626 -3.09 -3.98 -18.27
C TYR A 626 -3.89 -5.09 -18.94
N ASP A 627 -4.03 -6.25 -18.30
CA ASP A 627 -4.67 -7.45 -18.85
C ASP A 627 -3.87 -8.24 -19.88
N TYR A 628 -2.58 -8.43 -19.61
CA TYR A 628 -1.76 -9.36 -20.38
C TYR A 628 -2.36 -10.78 -20.38
N ARG A 629 -2.56 -11.34 -21.59
CA ARG A 629 -3.12 -12.67 -21.81
C ARG A 629 -2.10 -13.60 -22.46
N GLY A 630 -1.28 -14.23 -21.61
CA GLY A 630 -0.36 -15.29 -22.03
C GLY A 630 -0.95 -16.69 -21.94
N ASN A 631 -0.29 -17.64 -22.60
CA ASN A 631 -0.58 -19.08 -22.46
C ASN A 631 -0.11 -19.68 -21.12
N LYS A 632 0.59 -18.90 -20.29
CA LYS A 632 1.14 -19.28 -18.99
C LYS A 632 1.01 -18.11 -18.00
N PRO A 633 1.01 -18.37 -16.68
CA PRO A 633 1.02 -17.32 -15.67
C PRO A 633 2.28 -16.46 -15.77
N ALA A 634 2.14 -15.17 -16.08
CA ALA A 634 3.25 -14.27 -16.37
C ALA A 634 2.98 -12.81 -15.95
N GLY A 635 2.29 -12.59 -14.83
CA GLY A 635 1.90 -11.24 -14.40
C GLY A 635 0.57 -10.78 -14.99
N VAL A 636 0.11 -9.64 -14.50
CA VAL A 636 -1.07 -8.93 -15.03
C VAL A 636 -0.67 -7.97 -16.15
N ALA A 637 0.54 -7.41 -16.06
CA ALA A 637 1.07 -6.45 -17.01
C ALA A 637 2.61 -6.52 -17.04
N PRO A 638 3.23 -7.67 -17.41
CA PRO A 638 4.67 -7.87 -17.34
C PRO A 638 5.48 -6.69 -17.88
N TYR A 639 6.52 -6.30 -17.15
CA TYR A 639 7.23 -5.03 -17.34
C TYR A 639 7.75 -4.81 -18.76
N ASP A 640 8.38 -5.81 -19.36
CA ASP A 640 8.92 -5.70 -20.72
C ASP A 640 7.80 -5.56 -21.77
N TRP A 641 6.66 -6.22 -21.58
CA TRP A 641 5.51 -6.10 -22.47
C TRP A 641 4.84 -4.73 -22.33
N PHE A 642 4.73 -4.24 -21.09
CA PHE A 642 4.25 -2.89 -20.80
C PHE A 642 5.12 -1.83 -21.50
N GLU A 643 6.45 -1.93 -21.39
CA GLU A 643 7.39 -1.04 -22.09
C GLU A 643 7.26 -1.15 -23.61
N SER A 644 7.23 -2.38 -24.12
CA SER A 644 7.19 -2.66 -25.55
C SER A 644 5.92 -2.10 -26.19
N CYS A 645 4.78 -2.14 -25.49
CA CYS A 645 3.54 -1.53 -25.97
C CYS A 645 3.64 -0.01 -26.13
N ILE A 646 4.22 0.67 -25.14
CA ILE A 646 4.43 2.13 -25.17
C ILE A 646 5.43 2.51 -26.26
N PHE A 647 6.55 1.78 -26.34
CA PHE A 647 7.61 2.02 -27.31
C PHE A 647 7.12 1.79 -28.75
N TYR A 648 6.39 0.71 -28.99
CA TYR A 648 5.88 0.36 -30.32
C TYR A 648 4.98 1.46 -30.91
N LEU A 649 4.14 2.07 -30.08
CA LEU A 649 3.24 3.16 -30.50
C LEU A 649 3.92 4.53 -30.51
N GLY A 650 5.14 4.63 -29.97
CA GLY A 650 5.90 5.87 -29.90
C GLY A 650 5.24 6.87 -28.96
N GLY A 651 5.05 6.49 -27.70
CA GLY A 651 4.39 7.28 -26.64
C GLY A 651 4.91 8.72 -26.46
N GLY A 652 4.45 9.39 -25.41
CA GLY A 652 4.80 10.78 -25.11
C GLY A 652 3.71 11.49 -24.31
N THR A 653 3.75 12.82 -24.26
CA THR A 653 2.92 13.66 -23.35
C THR A 653 1.41 13.50 -23.49
N LYS A 654 0.91 13.07 -24.66
CA LYS A 654 -0.52 12.76 -24.89
C LYS A 654 -0.89 11.30 -24.60
N THR A 655 0.06 10.45 -24.24
CA THR A 655 -0.18 9.02 -24.01
C THR A 655 -0.43 8.79 -22.53
N LEU A 656 -1.42 7.96 -22.20
CA LEU A 656 -1.63 7.43 -20.86
C LEU A 656 -1.42 5.91 -20.88
N ALA A 657 -0.51 5.41 -20.05
CA ALA A 657 -0.32 3.98 -19.87
C ALA A 657 -1.30 3.46 -18.81
N GLY A 658 -2.05 2.42 -19.15
CA GLY A 658 -2.91 1.72 -18.23
C GLY A 658 -2.11 1.01 -17.14
N LEU A 659 -2.41 1.28 -15.87
CA LEU A 659 -1.81 0.65 -14.70
C LEU A 659 -2.84 -0.22 -13.96
N ASN A 660 -2.47 -1.46 -13.59
CA ASN A 660 -3.38 -2.38 -12.92
C ASN A 660 -3.35 -2.19 -11.40
N PHE A 661 -4.48 -1.83 -10.81
CA PHE A 661 -4.69 -1.84 -9.35
C PHE A 661 -5.37 -3.13 -8.88
N TYR A 662 -5.32 -4.19 -9.69
CA TYR A 662 -5.89 -5.49 -9.38
C TYR A 662 -4.95 -6.60 -9.85
N GLY A 663 -5.21 -7.80 -9.34
CA GLY A 663 -4.44 -8.99 -9.65
C GLY A 663 -5.18 -10.01 -10.51
N TYR A 664 -4.46 -11.06 -10.88
CA TYR A 664 -5.00 -12.27 -11.47
C TYR A 664 -4.66 -13.53 -10.69
N GLU A 665 -5.67 -14.39 -10.50
CA GLU A 665 -5.48 -15.76 -10.05
C GLU A 665 -5.51 -16.72 -11.23
N PHE A 666 -4.43 -17.48 -11.37
CA PHE A 666 -4.28 -18.55 -12.36
C PHE A 666 -4.54 -19.89 -11.67
N SER A 667 -5.67 -20.53 -11.98
CA SER A 667 -6.03 -21.83 -11.40
C SER A 667 -6.67 -22.74 -12.46
N LYS A 668 -6.26 -24.02 -12.49
CA LYS A 668 -6.85 -25.04 -13.38
C LYS A 668 -6.99 -24.63 -14.86
N GLY A 669 -6.04 -23.86 -15.39
CA GLY A 669 -6.07 -23.37 -16.78
C GLY A 669 -7.01 -22.19 -17.05
N LYS A 670 -7.61 -21.61 -15.99
CA LYS A 670 -8.41 -20.37 -16.04
C LYS A 670 -7.65 -19.22 -15.39
N VAL A 671 -7.99 -18.01 -15.82
CA VAL A 671 -7.47 -16.75 -15.29
C VAL A 671 -8.66 -15.92 -14.84
N ASP A 672 -8.73 -15.63 -13.55
CA ASP A 672 -9.81 -14.85 -12.95
C ASP A 672 -9.22 -13.62 -12.26
N ALA A 673 -9.88 -12.46 -12.39
CA ALA A 673 -9.55 -11.28 -11.61
C ALA A 673 -9.68 -11.57 -10.11
N ILE A 674 -8.74 -11.05 -9.31
CA ILE A 674 -8.78 -11.16 -7.85
C ILE A 674 -8.92 -9.78 -7.23
N THR A 675 -9.86 -9.65 -6.29
CA THR A 675 -10.06 -8.43 -5.50
C THR A 675 -9.01 -8.34 -4.39
N PHE A 676 -8.75 -7.13 -3.88
CA PHE A 676 -7.78 -6.94 -2.81
C PHE A 676 -8.19 -7.70 -1.53
N ASP A 677 -9.47 -7.72 -1.15
CA ASP A 677 -9.97 -8.49 0.00
C ASP A 677 -9.63 -9.98 -0.11
N ARG A 678 -9.90 -10.56 -1.29
CA ARG A 678 -9.59 -11.97 -1.56
C ARG A 678 -8.09 -12.19 -1.58
N TYR A 679 -7.31 -11.27 -2.14
CA TYR A 679 -5.86 -11.34 -2.12
C TYR A 679 -5.30 -11.34 -0.68
N LEU A 680 -5.72 -10.40 0.17
CA LEU A 680 -5.29 -10.30 1.57
C LEU A 680 -5.66 -11.56 2.36
N LYS A 681 -6.86 -12.10 2.15
CA LYS A 681 -7.29 -13.38 2.73
C LYS A 681 -6.35 -14.53 2.35
N VAL A 682 -5.98 -14.64 1.09
CA VAL A 682 -5.06 -15.70 0.61
C VAL A 682 -3.63 -15.45 1.09
N LEU A 683 -3.23 -14.18 1.24
CA LEU A 683 -1.91 -13.77 1.72
C LEU A 683 -1.65 -14.20 3.17
N LYS A 684 -2.66 -14.08 4.05
CA LYS A 684 -2.63 -14.50 5.46
C LYS A 684 -2.40 -16.00 5.68
N SER A 685 -2.67 -16.84 4.68
CA SER A 685 -2.56 -18.29 4.82
C SER A 685 -1.10 -18.76 4.91
N ASP A 686 -0.79 -19.62 5.89
CA ASP A 686 0.53 -20.26 6.04
C ASP A 686 0.89 -21.17 4.86
N LYS A 687 -0.12 -21.61 4.09
CA LYS A 687 0.06 -22.48 2.92
C LYS A 687 0.42 -21.73 1.65
N THR A 688 0.64 -20.42 1.74
CA THR A 688 1.00 -19.60 0.58
C THR A 688 2.41 -19.05 0.71
N THR A 689 3.05 -18.77 -0.43
CA THR A 689 4.41 -18.21 -0.45
C THR A 689 4.44 -17.01 -1.37
N LEU A 690 4.81 -15.86 -0.81
CA LEU A 690 5.01 -14.63 -1.58
C LEU A 690 6.42 -14.63 -2.15
N SER A 691 6.55 -14.29 -3.43
CA SER A 691 7.82 -14.15 -4.11
C SER A 691 7.69 -13.11 -5.22
N PHE A 692 8.71 -12.28 -5.44
CA PHE A 692 8.83 -11.46 -6.64
C PHE A 692 9.19 -12.33 -7.86
N ASP A 693 8.48 -12.14 -8.97
CA ASP A 693 8.69 -12.81 -10.25
C ASP A 693 9.39 -11.86 -11.22
N GLU A 694 10.63 -12.17 -11.56
CA GLU A 694 11.49 -11.21 -12.25
C GLU A 694 11.26 -11.13 -13.76
N ASN A 695 10.54 -12.09 -14.35
CA ASN A 695 10.14 -11.98 -15.75
C ASN A 695 9.02 -10.95 -15.91
N SER A 696 8.08 -10.91 -14.95
CA SER A 696 6.98 -9.95 -14.98
C SER A 696 7.29 -8.67 -14.22
N MET A 697 8.33 -8.70 -13.36
CA MET A 697 8.60 -7.68 -12.35
C MET A 697 7.36 -7.39 -11.50
N GLU A 698 6.71 -8.46 -11.05
CA GLU A 698 5.51 -8.43 -10.20
C GLU A 698 5.65 -9.41 -9.04
N HIS A 699 4.99 -9.11 -7.92
CA HIS A 699 4.87 -10.09 -6.84
C HIS A 699 3.85 -11.16 -7.19
N LYS A 700 4.23 -12.43 -6.99
CA LYS A 700 3.34 -13.58 -7.08
C LYS A 700 3.20 -14.28 -5.74
N LEU A 701 1.97 -14.66 -5.44
CA LEU A 701 1.59 -15.47 -4.31
C LEU A 701 1.25 -16.88 -4.82
N LYS A 702 2.07 -17.86 -4.45
CA LYS A 702 1.84 -19.25 -4.82
C LYS A 702 1.00 -19.94 -3.76
N THR A 703 -0.07 -20.61 -4.16
CA THR A 703 -0.89 -21.49 -3.33
C THR A 703 -0.68 -22.95 -3.77
N PRO A 704 -1.23 -23.94 -3.03
CA PRO A 704 -1.17 -25.34 -3.47
C PRO A 704 -1.86 -25.60 -4.82
N THR A 705 -2.82 -24.76 -5.22
CA THR A 705 -3.70 -24.99 -6.37
C THR A 705 -3.69 -23.88 -7.42
N SER A 706 -3.08 -22.73 -7.11
CA SER A 706 -3.10 -21.54 -7.96
C SER A 706 -1.85 -20.68 -7.81
N VAL A 707 -1.64 -19.80 -8.78
CA VAL A 707 -0.64 -18.71 -8.72
C VAL A 707 -1.39 -17.41 -8.85
N ILE A 708 -1.19 -16.49 -7.92
CA ILE A 708 -1.82 -15.18 -7.95
C ILE A 708 -0.74 -14.14 -8.23
N TYR A 709 -0.92 -13.31 -9.25
CA TYR A 709 -0.13 -12.08 -9.42
C TYR A 709 -0.99 -10.93 -8.92
N TYR A 710 -0.45 -10.13 -8.01
CA TYR A 710 -1.14 -8.96 -7.49
C TYR A 710 -0.13 -7.82 -7.37
N PRO A 711 -0.50 -6.57 -7.69
CA PRO A 711 0.40 -5.43 -7.58
C PRO A 711 1.01 -5.28 -6.19
N SER A 712 2.15 -4.64 -6.16
CA SER A 712 2.89 -4.21 -4.97
C SER A 712 3.42 -2.81 -5.23
N LEU A 713 3.82 -2.09 -4.19
CA LEU A 713 4.48 -0.79 -4.36
C LEU A 713 5.66 -0.89 -5.34
N THR A 714 6.55 -1.86 -5.14
CA THR A 714 7.70 -2.13 -6.03
C THR A 714 7.27 -2.29 -7.50
N SER A 715 6.25 -3.10 -7.79
CA SER A 715 5.84 -3.36 -9.18
C SER A 715 5.15 -2.17 -9.84
N LEU A 716 4.40 -1.39 -9.07
CA LEU A 716 3.70 -0.20 -9.58
C LEU A 716 4.69 0.93 -9.83
N GLU A 717 5.60 1.16 -8.88
CA GLU A 717 6.62 2.21 -8.99
C GLU A 717 7.55 2.00 -10.19
N LEU A 718 7.96 0.74 -10.46
CA LEU A 718 8.71 0.41 -11.67
C LEU A 718 8.00 0.89 -12.95
N ARG A 719 6.69 0.68 -13.05
CA ARG A 719 5.88 1.07 -14.22
C ARG A 719 5.64 2.58 -14.27
N ILE A 720 5.41 3.21 -13.13
CA ILE A 720 5.27 4.68 -13.02
C ILE A 720 6.57 5.36 -13.44
N ASN A 721 7.71 4.93 -12.91
CA ASN A 721 9.03 5.45 -13.29
C ASN A 721 9.32 5.20 -14.77
N MET A 722 8.91 4.06 -15.34
CA MET A 722 8.99 3.85 -16.78
C MET A 722 8.13 4.87 -17.54
N ALA A 723 6.86 5.05 -17.17
CA ALA A 723 5.98 6.01 -17.81
C ALA A 723 6.59 7.43 -17.77
N HIS A 724 7.14 7.83 -16.61
CA HIS A 724 7.83 9.11 -16.45
C HIS A 724 9.05 9.24 -17.37
N ARG A 725 9.86 8.18 -17.54
CA ARG A 725 11.00 8.20 -18.48
C ARG A 725 10.60 8.43 -19.94
N TYR A 726 9.35 8.13 -20.31
CA TYR A 726 8.83 8.33 -21.67
C TYR A 726 7.87 9.54 -21.78
N ASP A 727 7.79 10.40 -20.74
CA ASP A 727 6.83 11.50 -20.64
C ASP A 727 5.36 11.03 -20.82
N VAL A 728 5.05 9.83 -20.35
CA VAL A 728 3.74 9.18 -20.45
C VAL A 728 3.01 9.34 -19.12
N GLY A 729 1.75 9.76 -19.17
CA GLY A 729 0.86 9.77 -18.00
C GLY A 729 0.38 8.35 -17.65
N ILE A 730 -0.35 8.22 -16.55
CA ILE A 730 -0.89 6.92 -16.10
C ILE A 730 -2.41 6.96 -16.00
N ALA A 731 -3.03 5.82 -16.29
CA ALA A 731 -4.48 5.61 -16.18
C ALA A 731 -4.78 4.36 -15.37
N ILE A 732 -5.44 4.52 -14.22
CA ILE A 732 -5.65 3.44 -13.25
C ILE A 732 -7.08 2.94 -13.37
N TRP A 733 -7.24 1.69 -13.81
CA TRP A 733 -8.55 1.06 -13.89
C TRP A 733 -9.02 0.58 -12.51
N ASP A 734 -10.25 0.95 -12.15
CA ASP A 734 -10.90 0.66 -10.87
C ASP A 734 -10.02 1.06 -9.67
N TYR A 735 -9.92 2.38 -9.44
CA TYR A 735 -9.00 2.98 -8.48
C TYR A 735 -9.10 2.41 -7.05
N GLY A 736 -10.31 2.00 -6.63
CA GLY A 736 -10.55 1.40 -5.32
C GLY A 736 -10.30 -0.10 -5.23
N GLN A 737 -9.86 -0.74 -6.32
CA GLN A 737 -9.64 -2.19 -6.36
C GLN A 737 -8.27 -2.60 -5.81
N GLY A 738 -7.36 -1.64 -5.71
CA GLY A 738 -6.00 -1.80 -5.20
C GLY A 738 -5.92 -1.64 -3.69
N LEU A 739 -4.76 -1.98 -3.14
CA LEU A 739 -4.45 -1.67 -1.75
C LEU A 739 -4.25 -0.15 -1.62
N ASN A 740 -4.85 0.48 -0.62
CA ASN A 740 -4.90 1.94 -0.47
C ASN A 740 -3.50 2.59 -0.54
N HIS A 741 -2.49 1.97 0.07
CA HIS A 741 -1.10 2.47 0.04
C HIS A 741 -0.49 2.59 -1.37
N PHE A 742 -1.07 1.96 -2.41
CA PHE A 742 -0.63 2.16 -3.80
C PHE A 742 -0.76 3.62 -4.25
N THR A 743 -1.72 4.34 -3.67
CA THR A 743 -1.91 5.77 -3.93
C THR A 743 -0.78 6.64 -3.39
N ASN A 744 0.09 6.11 -2.53
CA ASN A 744 1.27 6.84 -2.05
C ASN A 744 2.33 7.03 -3.14
N LEU A 745 2.24 6.30 -4.26
CA LEU A 745 3.13 6.48 -5.42
C LEU A 745 2.65 7.59 -6.37
N LEU A 746 1.47 8.15 -6.11
CA LEU A 746 0.83 9.18 -6.92
C LEU A 746 1.17 10.54 -6.31
N ILE A 747 2.43 10.97 -6.43
CA ILE A 747 2.90 12.25 -5.85
C ILE A 747 3.36 13.16 -6.96
#